data_AF-A0AAX3X3T9-F1
#
_entry.id   AF-A0AAX3X3T9-F1
#
_cell.length_a   1.000
_cell.length_b   1.000
_cell.length_c   1.000
_cell.angle_alpha   90.00
_cell.angle_beta   90.00
_cell.angle_gamma   90.00
#
_symmetry.space_group_name_H-M   'P 1'
#
loop_
_entity.id
_entity.type
_entity.pdbx_description
1 polymer ?
#
loop_
_entity_poly.entity_id
_entity_poly.type
_entity_poly.pdbx_seq_one_letter_code
_entity_poly.pdbx_strand_id
1 'polypeptide(L)'
;MKKNRINFKEKRRYAIKKVSGKTASVFIGATIFGIILSSNLSIVNTKADTVSNTTATTISNDQTSETSNVVTLRDNQKNENSSNEAVDSVQNVTSNTESNVSAENKAPSTESATPKSDTPEVSAPAESNANTSAAPAMRMATSTTTGYDRNAAGTVDENNENTQGAEENKKLANETGLTSSDNYSSNIYKGTDGNYYKVITIYGNDYVYRPVKVYANGTATGQWATNERDTRANIITTKEDLGNGKVKWTVVFFPNKGLTKNNSTVSGLQSAKFGVALTKDYRIIGDVTVTIDSQGTYIAMDGHGNEKAFTPDPEVIQSFNPATDVDPSGWVNSSTMPGENNDYLLGPYYFTTDSSWGKTNLGNTFFKEDTVDNNVYTQQQFIGEVHDLWTDNYTIRNEDSNALDGGDYYKKHLIYDPLYNGRGGAYSDGFFNSDDFGSAMIFKSQGKTGTGKSQNASYTISFVTQHTDSYQSDLAKGPNGQQFSGIIANTYSYQNAYYNMYSIALGEQRSLKKVGNSYVETQPGDKIPNWQKGEDALARINKEYLNDAQINVLRNKIQNNITDSDALNNIIDEGNSLNDAMKNLGNSIGQYDSDGKFTDHKVDTTKASDRYQYADSDKKSAYDTATDAVSNIISVKDDGTVDKSKGTYADQATVEKLTDDENKAWSALDGVKPKDNEVNSPIGGTITIEKGHTLDSTDAANAITNKGSLTNVKSYSWSGTPDTSKPGSISPEVIVKYSDGTADNVPVTVKITGDANNYNPEGGEITVNRNTKLGPTEAEEAIKNAQSLPKGTTYSWAGEKLPDTSTSGQKKAG
;
A
#
# COMPACT_ATOMS: atom_id res chain seq x y z
N MET A 1 -0.45 -43.65 -29.93
CA MET A 1 -1.50 -42.72 -29.42
C MET A 1 -1.35 -41.38 -30.13
N LYS A 2 -2.44 -40.62 -30.35
CA LYS A 2 -2.34 -39.23 -30.82
C LYS A 2 -1.92 -38.34 -29.64
N LYS A 3 -1.08 -37.33 -29.88
CA LYS A 3 -0.65 -36.37 -28.84
C LYS A 3 -1.70 -35.25 -28.74
N ASN A 4 -2.55 -35.27 -27.73
CA ASN A 4 -3.54 -34.21 -27.46
C ASN A 4 -2.85 -32.98 -26.85
N ARG A 5 -2.05 -32.24 -27.65
CA ARG A 5 -1.73 -30.85 -27.31
C ARG A 5 -2.99 -30.02 -27.50
N ILE A 6 -3.58 -29.53 -26.40
CA ILE A 6 -4.63 -28.50 -26.45
C ILE A 6 -4.00 -27.29 -27.17
N ASN A 7 -4.63 -26.83 -28.27
CA ASN A 7 -4.07 -25.73 -29.05
C ASN A 7 -4.58 -24.38 -28.55
N PHE A 8 -3.79 -23.72 -27.72
CA PHE A 8 -4.12 -22.40 -27.16
C PHE A 8 -4.08 -21.27 -28.20
N LYS A 9 -3.35 -21.43 -29.31
CA LYS A 9 -3.27 -20.44 -30.41
C LYS A 9 -4.20 -20.84 -31.57
N GLU A 10 -5.45 -20.39 -31.52
CA GLU A 10 -6.44 -20.68 -32.56
C GLU A 10 -6.10 -19.96 -33.87
N LYS A 11 -5.59 -20.72 -34.86
CA LYS A 11 -5.24 -20.18 -36.17
C LYS A 11 -6.51 -19.76 -36.93
N ARG A 12 -6.59 -18.48 -37.31
CA ARG A 12 -7.61 -17.92 -38.21
C ARG A 12 -7.70 -18.78 -39.49
N ARG A 13 -8.79 -19.53 -39.65
CA ARG A 13 -9.05 -20.35 -40.86
C ARG A 13 -9.74 -19.50 -41.93
N TYR A 14 -8.97 -18.79 -42.72
CA TYR A 14 -9.49 -18.07 -43.89
C TYR A 14 -10.10 -19.05 -44.90
N ALA A 15 -11.43 -19.02 -45.03
CA ALA A 15 -12.17 -19.87 -45.95
C ALA A 15 -12.11 -19.34 -47.38
N ILE A 16 -11.17 -19.86 -48.19
CA ILE A 16 -11.04 -19.49 -49.61
C ILE A 16 -12.25 -20.03 -50.39
N LYS A 17 -13.25 -19.17 -50.58
CA LYS A 17 -14.44 -19.47 -51.40
C LYS A 17 -14.02 -19.53 -52.88
N LYS A 18 -14.21 -20.69 -53.50
CA LYS A 18 -13.68 -21.01 -54.84
C LYS A 18 -14.43 -20.26 -55.95
N VAL A 19 -13.93 -19.09 -56.35
CA VAL A 19 -14.45 -18.31 -57.49
C VAL A 19 -13.86 -18.85 -58.80
N SER A 20 -14.72 -19.09 -59.80
CA SER A 20 -14.31 -19.54 -61.13
C SER A 20 -14.14 -18.37 -62.11
N GLY A 21 -12.88 -18.02 -62.41
CA GLY A 21 -12.51 -17.04 -63.45
C GLY A 21 -11.12 -17.36 -63.99
N LYS A 22 -10.88 -17.18 -65.30
CA LYS A 22 -9.64 -17.61 -65.97
C LYS A 22 -8.69 -16.44 -66.26
N THR A 23 -7.56 -16.39 -65.55
CA THR A 23 -6.23 -16.05 -66.10
C THR A 23 -5.13 -16.48 -65.12
N ALA A 24 -3.99 -16.93 -65.66
CA ALA A 24 -2.74 -17.15 -64.91
C ALA A 24 -1.82 -15.91 -65.12
N SER A 25 -0.70 -15.68 -64.41
CA SER A 25 0.13 -16.51 -63.51
C SER A 25 0.81 -15.56 -62.47
N VAL A 26 1.74 -15.87 -61.55
CA VAL A 26 2.69 -17.00 -61.33
C VAL A 26 2.79 -17.28 -59.81
N PHE A 27 3.26 -18.47 -59.41
CA PHE A 27 3.64 -18.80 -58.03
C PHE A 27 5.10 -18.44 -57.72
N ILE A 28 5.34 -17.78 -56.57
CA ILE A 28 6.48 -17.99 -55.66
C ILE A 28 5.96 -17.66 -54.26
N GLY A 29 6.34 -18.45 -53.25
CA GLY A 29 5.88 -18.27 -51.86
C GLY A 29 6.98 -17.76 -50.94
N ALA A 30 6.62 -16.93 -49.97
CA ALA A 30 7.46 -16.57 -48.83
C ALA A 30 6.65 -16.73 -47.54
N THR A 31 7.14 -17.56 -46.61
CA THR A 31 6.62 -17.58 -45.23
C THR A 31 7.35 -16.51 -44.46
N ILE A 32 6.65 -15.46 -44.01
CA ILE A 32 7.23 -14.40 -43.19
C ILE A 32 6.64 -14.50 -41.78
N PHE A 33 7.49 -14.83 -40.82
CA PHE A 33 7.23 -14.55 -39.40
C PHE A 33 7.19 -13.03 -39.22
N GLY A 34 6.22 -12.53 -38.45
CA GLY A 34 6.27 -11.17 -37.91
C GLY A 34 7.35 -11.08 -36.83
N ILE A 35 8.61 -10.94 -37.22
CA ILE A 35 9.70 -10.56 -36.33
C ILE A 35 9.56 -9.05 -36.05
N ILE A 36 9.64 -8.67 -34.78
CA ILE A 36 9.77 -7.27 -34.37
C ILE A 36 11.13 -6.77 -34.87
N LEU A 37 11.15 -5.90 -35.88
CA LEU A 37 12.38 -5.16 -36.21
C LEU A 37 12.58 -4.05 -35.18
N SER A 38 13.50 -4.30 -34.24
CA SER A 38 14.08 -3.27 -33.39
C SER A 38 14.95 -2.32 -34.23
N SER A 39 14.37 -1.21 -34.69
CA SER A 39 15.11 -0.16 -35.40
C SER A 39 15.85 0.77 -34.43
N ASN A 40 17.02 0.33 -33.97
CA ASN A 40 18.01 1.24 -33.39
C ASN A 40 18.50 2.21 -34.48
N LEU A 41 18.39 3.53 -34.25
CA LEU A 41 19.23 4.49 -34.97
C LEU A 41 19.52 5.76 -34.15
N SER A 42 20.80 5.91 -33.80
CA SER A 42 21.54 7.17 -33.57
C SER A 42 20.85 8.32 -32.81
N ILE A 43 21.37 8.57 -31.61
CA ILE A 43 21.42 9.93 -31.02
C ILE A 43 22.19 10.84 -32.00
N VAL A 44 21.60 11.98 -32.36
CA VAL A 44 22.33 13.13 -32.93
C VAL A 44 21.92 14.36 -32.13
N ASN A 45 22.92 15.12 -31.66
CA ASN A 45 22.73 16.23 -30.73
C ASN A 45 23.00 17.56 -31.46
N THR A 46 21.95 18.38 -31.63
CA THR A 46 22.06 19.73 -32.21
C THR A 46 21.27 20.74 -31.37
N LYS A 47 21.93 21.84 -31.00
CA LYS A 47 21.33 22.93 -30.21
C LYS A 47 20.37 23.78 -31.05
N ALA A 48 19.41 24.34 -30.32
CA ALA A 48 18.60 25.53 -30.56
C ALA A 48 18.84 26.36 -31.83
N ASP A 49 17.73 26.81 -32.43
CA ASP A 49 17.59 28.24 -32.72
C ASP A 49 16.13 28.73 -32.53
N THR A 50 15.91 30.02 -32.75
CA THR A 50 15.01 30.88 -31.96
C THR A 50 13.87 31.51 -32.80
N VAL A 51 12.96 32.27 -32.16
CA VAL A 51 12.14 33.38 -32.74
C VAL A 51 10.76 33.06 -33.40
N SER A 52 9.69 33.43 -32.66
CA SER A 52 8.46 34.17 -33.10
C SER A 52 7.43 33.56 -34.07
N ASN A 53 6.20 34.11 -34.25
CA ASN A 53 5.26 34.91 -33.40
C ASN A 53 3.98 35.18 -34.26
N THR A 54 2.86 35.64 -33.64
CA THR A 54 1.62 36.16 -34.28
C THR A 54 0.80 35.11 -35.05
N THR A 55 -0.53 35.21 -35.22
CA THR A 55 -1.38 36.41 -35.35
C THR A 55 -2.78 36.22 -34.73
N ALA A 56 -3.44 37.32 -34.37
CA ALA A 56 -4.90 37.39 -34.13
C ALA A 56 -5.66 37.43 -35.50
N THR A 57 -6.93 37.83 -35.69
CA THR A 57 -7.69 38.92 -35.07
C THR A 57 -9.15 38.87 -35.55
N THR A 58 -10.14 38.95 -34.63
CA THR A 58 -11.45 39.68 -34.75
C THR A 58 -12.43 39.38 -35.93
N ILE A 59 -13.74 39.67 -35.96
CA ILE A 59 -14.86 40.10 -35.08
C ILE A 59 -16.09 40.11 -36.02
N SER A 60 -17.28 39.71 -35.56
CA SER A 60 -18.50 40.54 -35.67
C SER A 60 -19.61 39.96 -34.79
N ASN A 61 -20.34 40.85 -34.11
CA ASN A 61 -21.58 40.51 -33.42
C ASN A 61 -22.75 40.47 -34.41
N ASP A 62 -23.89 39.95 -33.96
CA ASP A 62 -25.06 40.83 -33.81
C ASP A 62 -25.84 40.48 -32.51
N GLN A 63 -26.76 41.34 -32.08
CA GLN A 63 -27.45 41.27 -30.79
C GLN A 63 -28.87 40.68 -30.82
N THR A 64 -29.38 40.38 -29.61
CA THR A 64 -30.76 40.44 -29.08
C THR A 64 -31.28 39.10 -28.54
N SER A 65 -32.21 39.04 -27.57
CA SER A 65 -32.55 39.90 -26.40
C SER A 65 -33.69 39.16 -25.63
N GLU A 66 -33.96 39.55 -24.37
CA GLU A 66 -35.20 39.21 -23.62
C GLU A 66 -35.44 37.73 -23.20
N THR A 67 -36.14 37.39 -22.11
CA THR A 67 -36.46 38.15 -20.87
C THR A 67 -36.58 37.23 -19.63
N SER A 68 -36.18 37.81 -18.50
CA SER A 68 -36.56 37.64 -17.08
C SER A 68 -37.68 36.67 -16.62
N ASN A 69 -37.44 36.03 -15.45
CA ASN A 69 -38.29 35.95 -14.22
C ASN A 69 -37.82 34.72 -13.38
N VAL A 70 -37.23 34.76 -12.17
CA VAL A 70 -37.18 35.64 -10.96
C VAL A 70 -38.19 35.24 -9.86
N VAL A 71 -37.70 35.14 -8.61
CA VAL A 71 -38.33 34.62 -7.35
C VAL A 71 -38.83 33.15 -7.38
N THR A 72 -38.79 32.34 -6.30
CA THR A 72 -38.75 32.63 -4.84
C THR A 72 -37.97 31.58 -4.04
N LEU A 73 -37.34 31.98 -2.92
CA LEU A 73 -37.11 31.11 -1.75
C LEU A 73 -38.35 31.16 -0.84
N ARG A 74 -38.71 30.05 -0.16
CA ARG A 74 -39.59 30.10 1.01
C ARG A 74 -39.48 28.89 1.94
N ASP A 75 -39.79 29.15 3.20
CA ASP A 75 -39.50 28.34 4.38
C ASP A 75 -40.29 27.03 4.57
N ASN A 76 -39.63 26.14 5.32
CA ASN A 76 -40.15 25.36 6.45
C ASN A 76 -41.66 25.41 6.75
N GLN A 77 -42.29 24.24 6.97
CA GLN A 77 -42.64 23.76 8.33
C GLN A 77 -43.33 22.39 8.37
N LYS A 78 -42.96 21.57 9.37
CA LYS A 78 -43.82 20.67 10.19
C LYS A 78 -44.60 19.50 9.55
N ASN A 79 -44.98 18.43 10.25
CA ASN A 79 -44.53 17.77 11.51
C ASN A 79 -45.27 16.42 11.66
N GLU A 80 -44.87 15.59 12.64
CA GLU A 80 -45.63 14.49 13.29
C GLU A 80 -45.73 13.11 12.60
N ASN A 81 -45.81 11.98 13.33
CA ASN A 81 -45.20 11.57 14.63
C ASN A 81 -45.41 10.04 14.85
N SER A 82 -44.83 9.48 15.94
CA SER A 82 -45.17 8.18 16.59
C SER A 82 -44.56 6.93 15.90
N SER A 83 -44.04 5.90 16.59
CA SER A 83 -43.59 5.64 17.99
C SER A 83 -42.90 4.25 18.02
N ASN A 84 -42.11 3.76 19.00
CA ASN A 84 -41.26 4.24 20.12
C ASN A 84 -40.18 3.10 20.31
N GLU A 85 -39.35 2.86 21.34
CA GLU A 85 -39.06 3.31 22.72
C GLU A 85 -37.50 3.35 22.89
N ALA A 86 -36.89 4.29 23.63
CA ALA A 86 -36.58 4.30 25.08
C ALA A 86 -35.53 3.24 25.52
N VAL A 87 -34.52 3.50 26.36
CA VAL A 87 -33.99 4.67 27.15
C VAL A 87 -32.52 4.32 27.53
N ASP A 88 -31.57 5.18 27.97
CA ASP A 88 -31.45 6.60 28.39
C ASP A 88 -29.95 7.03 28.17
N SER A 89 -29.27 8.09 28.64
CA SER A 89 -29.52 9.30 29.48
C SER A 89 -28.33 10.31 29.36
N VAL A 90 -28.54 11.58 29.80
CA VAL A 90 -27.65 12.45 30.64
C VAL A 90 -26.11 12.47 30.38
N GLN A 91 -25.38 13.59 30.25
CA GLN A 91 -25.60 15.06 30.16
C GLN A 91 -24.32 15.66 29.46
N ASN A 92 -24.40 16.56 28.48
CA ASN A 92 -24.57 18.03 28.56
C ASN A 92 -23.48 18.82 29.33
N VAL A 93 -22.70 19.68 28.62
CA VAL A 93 -22.52 21.13 28.90
C VAL A 93 -21.63 21.84 27.85
N THR A 94 -21.92 23.13 27.62
CA THR A 94 -21.33 24.16 26.73
C THR A 94 -19.93 24.67 27.21
N SER A 95 -19.18 25.62 26.59
CA SER A 95 -19.41 26.63 25.51
C SER A 95 -18.09 27.27 25.01
N ASN A 96 -18.15 27.89 23.81
CA ASN A 96 -17.63 29.21 23.35
C ASN A 96 -16.38 29.82 24.05
N THR A 97 -15.46 30.53 23.37
CA THR A 97 -15.72 31.78 22.60
C THR A 97 -14.50 32.19 21.73
N GLU A 98 -14.71 33.04 20.72
CA GLU A 98 -13.72 33.63 19.82
C GLU A 98 -12.80 34.71 20.46
N SER A 99 -11.72 35.08 19.78
CA SER A 99 -11.22 36.48 19.71
C SER A 99 -10.26 36.70 18.52
N ASN A 100 -10.49 37.76 17.75
CA ASN A 100 -9.62 38.26 16.67
C ASN A 100 -8.60 39.29 17.20
N VAL A 101 -7.56 39.62 16.42
CA VAL A 101 -7.28 40.98 15.89
C VAL A 101 -6.04 40.97 14.97
N SER A 102 -5.97 41.94 14.03
CA SER A 102 -5.10 41.99 12.85
C SER A 102 -4.17 43.21 12.78
N ALA A 103 -2.99 43.07 12.16
CA ALA A 103 -2.31 44.05 11.26
C ALA A 103 -1.01 43.39 10.73
N GLU A 104 -0.51 43.43 9.48
CA GLU A 104 -0.63 44.25 8.25
C GLU A 104 0.69 45.01 7.92
N ASN A 105 1.05 45.06 6.63
CA ASN A 105 2.05 45.92 5.94
C ASN A 105 3.55 45.52 5.83
N LYS A 106 3.87 45.02 4.61
CA LYS A 106 4.64 45.73 3.55
C LYS A 106 6.20 45.66 3.54
N ALA A 107 6.74 45.25 2.39
CA ALA A 107 8.16 45.27 2.03
C ALA A 107 8.61 46.59 1.35
N PRO A 108 9.93 46.80 1.14
CA PRO A 108 10.44 46.87 -0.24
C PRO A 108 11.85 46.27 -0.48
N SER A 109 12.32 46.34 -1.73
CA SER A 109 13.54 45.78 -2.33
C SER A 109 14.63 46.83 -2.66
N THR A 110 15.91 46.44 -2.86
CA THR A 110 16.80 46.88 -3.99
C THR A 110 18.21 46.24 -4.02
N GLU A 111 18.59 45.71 -5.20
CA GLU A 111 19.87 45.78 -5.97
C GLU A 111 21.31 45.79 -5.34
N SER A 112 22.07 44.74 -5.69
CA SER A 112 23.32 44.74 -6.51
C SER A 112 24.54 45.67 -6.26
N ALA A 113 25.73 45.07 -6.00
CA ALA A 113 27.03 45.38 -6.67
C ALA A 113 28.22 44.44 -6.27
N THR A 114 29.15 44.18 -7.20
CA THR A 114 30.49 43.53 -7.01
C THR A 114 31.53 44.30 -7.85
N PRO A 115 32.89 44.21 -7.69
CA PRO A 115 33.68 43.05 -8.20
C PRO A 115 35.14 42.84 -7.66
N LYS A 116 35.87 41.89 -8.29
CA LYS A 116 37.37 41.75 -8.40
C LYS A 116 38.19 41.29 -7.17
N SER A 117 39.32 40.59 -7.31
CA SER A 117 39.94 39.85 -8.45
C SER A 117 41.10 38.96 -7.96
N ASP A 118 41.33 37.79 -8.59
CA ASP A 118 42.62 37.30 -9.12
C ASP A 118 42.68 35.76 -9.24
N THR A 119 43.46 35.26 -10.19
CA THR A 119 43.61 33.82 -10.55
C THR A 119 45.09 33.55 -10.86
N PRO A 120 45.58 32.30 -10.76
CA PRO A 120 45.57 31.43 -11.95
C PRO A 120 45.26 29.94 -11.68
N GLU A 121 45.27 29.18 -12.77
CA GLU A 121 44.99 27.73 -12.95
C GLU A 121 45.92 26.82 -12.09
N VAL A 122 45.68 25.51 -11.89
CA VAL A 122 45.52 24.44 -12.91
C VAL A 122 44.75 23.20 -12.40
N SER A 123 43.91 22.65 -13.30
CA SER A 123 43.30 21.29 -13.32
C SER A 123 42.21 20.88 -12.32
N ALA A 124 41.18 20.25 -12.89
CA ALA A 124 40.06 19.50 -12.31
C ALA A 124 39.80 18.29 -13.26
N PRO A 125 38.74 17.44 -13.14
CA PRO A 125 37.64 17.38 -12.16
C PRO A 125 37.48 15.93 -11.58
N ALA A 126 36.38 15.46 -10.96
CA ALA A 126 35.08 16.04 -10.59
C ALA A 126 34.52 15.35 -9.32
N GLU A 127 33.77 16.08 -8.52
CA GLU A 127 32.68 15.52 -7.69
C GLU A 127 31.37 16.19 -8.12
N SER A 128 30.24 15.49 -7.98
CA SER A 128 28.91 16.07 -8.18
C SER A 128 27.96 15.58 -7.09
N ASN A 129 27.66 16.46 -6.14
CA ASN A 129 26.81 16.15 -5.01
C ASN A 129 25.31 16.33 -5.34
N ALA A 130 24.44 15.82 -4.47
CA ALA A 130 23.00 15.72 -4.73
C ALA A 130 22.29 17.07 -4.94
N ASN A 131 21.14 17.02 -5.62
CA ASN A 131 20.11 18.05 -5.52
C ASN A 131 18.73 17.40 -5.44
N THR A 132 17.88 17.88 -4.54
CA THR A 132 16.60 17.25 -4.18
C THR A 132 15.43 17.82 -4.98
N SER A 133 14.41 17.00 -5.21
CA SER A 133 13.11 17.48 -5.69
C SER A 133 11.98 16.80 -4.90
N ALA A 134 11.01 17.57 -4.45
CA ALA A 134 9.91 17.09 -3.63
C ALA A 134 8.71 16.68 -4.48
N ALA A 135 8.11 15.52 -4.18
CA ALA A 135 6.83 15.08 -4.73
C ALA A 135 5.69 15.37 -3.73
N PRO A 136 4.46 15.67 -4.19
CA PRO A 136 3.35 16.04 -3.32
C PRO A 136 2.79 14.84 -2.53
N ALA A 137 2.39 15.07 -1.28
CA ALA A 137 1.94 14.01 -0.37
C ALA A 137 0.58 13.43 -0.77
N MET A 138 0.54 12.12 -1.03
CA MET A 138 -0.73 11.37 -1.10
C MET A 138 -1.31 11.15 0.30
N ARG A 139 -2.55 11.59 0.48
CA ARG A 139 -3.30 11.41 1.72
C ARG A 139 -4.03 10.06 1.69
N MET A 140 -3.31 8.98 2.00
CA MET A 140 -3.91 7.64 2.11
C MET A 140 -4.96 7.62 3.23
N ALA A 141 -6.18 7.21 2.89
CA ALA A 141 -7.24 6.98 3.87
C ALA A 141 -7.05 5.62 4.54
N THR A 142 -7.15 5.58 5.87
CA THR A 142 -6.94 4.36 6.65
C THR A 142 -8.07 3.36 6.46
N SER A 143 -7.79 2.25 5.77
CA SER A 143 -8.56 1.00 5.86
C SER A 143 -7.71 -0.05 6.57
N THR A 144 -8.33 -0.91 7.37
CA THR A 144 -7.61 -1.79 8.30
C THR A 144 -7.53 -3.24 7.82
N THR A 145 -6.37 -3.86 8.07
CA THR A 145 -6.06 -5.30 8.03
C THR A 145 -5.89 -5.99 6.66
N THR A 146 -4.95 -6.94 6.65
CA THR A 146 -4.65 -7.93 5.59
C THR A 146 -4.39 -7.38 4.18
N GLY A 147 -3.23 -6.76 3.99
CA GLY A 147 -2.70 -6.38 2.68
C GLY A 147 -1.40 -5.59 2.80
N TYR A 148 -0.28 -6.25 3.11
CA TYR A 148 1.03 -5.60 3.04
C TYR A 148 1.44 -5.39 1.58
N ASP A 149 1.86 -4.17 1.24
CA ASP A 149 2.25 -3.78 -0.12
C ASP A 149 3.49 -4.57 -0.59
N ARG A 150 3.28 -5.54 -1.49
CA ARG A 150 4.37 -6.22 -2.19
C ARG A 150 4.99 -5.28 -3.24
N ASN A 151 5.96 -4.48 -2.80
CA ASN A 151 6.74 -3.59 -3.65
C ASN A 151 7.33 -4.32 -4.87
N ALA A 152 7.08 -3.78 -6.07
CA ALA A 152 7.60 -4.33 -7.32
C ALA A 152 9.04 -3.85 -7.60
N ALA A 153 9.99 -4.29 -6.77
CA ALA A 153 11.43 -4.03 -6.94
C ALA A 153 12.24 -5.32 -6.70
N GLY A 154 13.12 -5.67 -7.63
CA GLY A 154 13.85 -6.95 -7.62
C GLY A 154 14.49 -7.31 -8.96
N THR A 155 15.06 -6.31 -9.65
CA THR A 155 15.79 -6.50 -10.91
C THR A 155 17.29 -6.56 -10.65
N VAL A 156 17.92 -7.68 -11.01
CA VAL A 156 19.38 -7.86 -11.05
C VAL A 156 19.76 -8.77 -12.23
N ASP A 157 20.93 -8.62 -12.85
CA ASP A 157 21.73 -7.41 -13.09
C ASP A 157 22.60 -7.61 -14.36
N GLU A 158 23.69 -6.86 -14.49
CA GLU A 158 24.64 -6.89 -15.62
C GLU A 158 25.38 -8.24 -15.80
N ASN A 159 25.38 -9.15 -14.82
CA ASN A 159 26.29 -10.29 -14.74
C ASN A 159 25.73 -11.63 -15.28
N ASN A 160 24.45 -11.69 -15.68
CA ASN A 160 23.84 -12.69 -16.57
C ASN A 160 24.46 -14.13 -16.60
N GLU A 161 24.18 -14.99 -15.61
CA GLU A 161 23.91 -16.44 -15.83
C GLU A 161 23.49 -17.21 -14.56
N ASN A 162 22.23 -17.63 -14.48
CA ASN A 162 21.81 -19.05 -14.58
C ASN A 162 20.27 -19.13 -14.42
N THR A 163 19.58 -19.75 -15.38
CA THR A 163 18.13 -19.94 -15.32
C THR A 163 17.71 -21.34 -15.78
N GLN A 164 17.05 -22.08 -14.89
CA GLN A 164 15.74 -22.63 -15.23
C GLN A 164 14.70 -21.86 -14.40
N GLY A 165 14.49 -20.61 -14.82
CA GLY A 165 13.73 -19.59 -14.10
C GLY A 165 13.18 -18.56 -15.07
N ALA A 166 12.23 -17.74 -14.61
CA ALA A 166 11.51 -16.70 -15.35
C ALA A 166 11.19 -17.06 -16.81
N GLU A 167 12.10 -16.76 -17.75
CA GLU A 167 11.92 -16.96 -19.19
C GLU A 167 11.65 -18.42 -19.61
N GLU A 168 12.24 -19.47 -19.02
CA GLU A 168 11.86 -20.84 -19.39
C GLU A 168 10.44 -21.18 -18.89
N ASN A 169 10.10 -20.80 -17.66
CA ASN A 169 8.77 -21.04 -17.09
C ASN A 169 7.70 -20.27 -17.90
N LYS A 170 7.92 -18.98 -18.18
CA LYS A 170 7.13 -18.11 -19.09
C LYS A 170 7.01 -18.68 -20.51
N LYS A 171 8.09 -19.25 -21.08
CA LYS A 171 8.05 -19.93 -22.38
C LYS A 171 7.18 -21.19 -22.32
N LEU A 172 7.34 -22.02 -21.29
CA LEU A 172 6.51 -23.21 -21.09
C LEU A 172 5.05 -22.83 -20.85
N ALA A 173 4.75 -21.80 -20.07
CA ALA A 173 3.40 -21.23 -19.89
C ALA A 173 2.77 -20.86 -21.25
N ASN A 174 3.48 -20.09 -22.08
CA ASN A 174 3.06 -19.74 -23.44
C ASN A 174 2.93 -20.93 -24.41
N GLU A 175 3.71 -22.01 -24.24
CA GLU A 175 3.60 -23.24 -25.04
C GLU A 175 2.48 -24.18 -24.57
N THR A 176 2.07 -24.11 -23.29
CA THR A 176 1.22 -25.12 -22.64
C THR A 176 -0.13 -24.61 -22.17
N GLY A 177 -0.36 -23.29 -22.13
CA GLY A 177 -1.58 -22.70 -21.57
C GLY A 177 -1.59 -22.59 -20.04
N LEU A 178 -0.48 -22.92 -19.37
CA LEU A 178 -0.24 -22.62 -17.96
C LEU A 178 0.23 -21.16 -17.77
N THR A 179 0.51 -20.75 -16.55
CA THR A 179 0.97 -19.42 -16.12
C THR A 179 2.23 -19.55 -15.26
N SER A 180 3.18 -18.63 -15.45
CA SER A 180 4.42 -18.57 -14.66
C SER A 180 4.18 -18.07 -13.23
N SER A 181 5.06 -18.46 -12.30
CA SER A 181 4.92 -18.06 -10.89
C SER A 181 5.10 -16.57 -10.67
N ASP A 182 4.38 -15.97 -9.71
CA ASP A 182 4.60 -14.58 -9.29
C ASP A 182 5.78 -14.40 -8.32
N ASN A 183 6.17 -15.46 -7.59
CA ASN A 183 7.10 -15.39 -6.46
C ASN A 183 8.01 -16.65 -6.33
N TYR A 184 8.28 -17.34 -7.43
CA TYR A 184 9.03 -18.61 -7.49
C TYR A 184 8.40 -19.81 -6.77
N SER A 185 7.18 -19.68 -6.24
CA SER A 185 6.45 -20.79 -5.60
C SER A 185 5.94 -21.85 -6.56
N SER A 186 6.04 -21.67 -7.89
CA SER A 186 5.62 -22.69 -8.85
C SER A 186 6.50 -22.87 -10.08
N ASN A 187 6.46 -24.09 -10.63
CA ASN A 187 7.17 -24.46 -11.85
C ASN A 187 6.36 -25.40 -12.75
N ILE A 188 6.69 -25.37 -14.05
CA ILE A 188 5.98 -26.14 -15.09
C ILE A 188 6.79 -27.37 -15.47
N TYR A 189 6.31 -28.54 -15.05
CA TYR A 189 6.96 -29.82 -15.27
C TYR A 189 6.25 -30.64 -16.35
N LYS A 190 7.02 -31.47 -17.06
CA LYS A 190 6.48 -32.41 -18.04
C LYS A 190 6.21 -33.75 -17.37
N GLY A 191 4.96 -34.21 -17.42
CA GLY A 191 4.52 -35.45 -16.81
C GLY A 191 4.96 -36.71 -17.57
N THR A 192 4.85 -37.86 -16.90
CA THR A 192 5.09 -39.21 -17.45
C THR A 192 4.15 -39.57 -18.60
N ASP A 193 2.96 -38.99 -18.64
CA ASP A 193 2.00 -39.08 -19.76
C ASP A 193 2.35 -38.17 -20.95
N GLY A 194 3.38 -37.31 -20.80
CA GLY A 194 3.85 -36.37 -21.82
C GLY A 194 3.10 -35.05 -21.90
N ASN A 195 2.10 -34.83 -21.02
CA ASN A 195 1.46 -33.53 -20.81
C ASN A 195 2.36 -32.62 -19.94
N TYR A 196 1.92 -31.39 -19.71
CA TYR A 196 2.58 -30.45 -18.80
C TYR A 196 1.65 -30.08 -17.65
N TYR A 197 2.24 -29.93 -16.46
CA TYR A 197 1.56 -29.63 -15.21
C TYR A 197 2.33 -28.52 -14.50
N LYS A 198 1.61 -27.56 -13.92
CA LYS A 198 2.17 -26.59 -12.97
C LYS A 198 2.11 -27.23 -11.58
N VAL A 199 3.20 -27.16 -10.82
CA VAL A 199 3.23 -27.53 -9.40
C VAL A 199 3.50 -26.26 -8.62
N ILE A 200 2.61 -25.93 -7.68
CA ILE A 200 2.78 -24.85 -6.71
C ILE A 200 3.16 -25.45 -5.36
N THR A 201 4.17 -24.90 -4.69
CA THR A 201 4.60 -25.27 -3.34
C THR A 201 4.43 -24.08 -2.40
N ILE A 202 3.52 -24.20 -1.42
CA ILE A 202 3.26 -23.16 -0.42
C ILE A 202 3.14 -23.79 0.96
N TYR A 203 3.92 -23.29 1.91
CA TYR A 203 4.00 -23.79 3.30
C TYR A 203 4.27 -25.31 3.37
N GLY A 204 5.09 -25.82 2.45
CA GLY A 204 5.42 -27.24 2.29
C GLY A 204 4.33 -28.11 1.63
N ASN A 205 3.19 -27.53 1.23
CA ASN A 205 2.10 -28.25 0.55
C ASN A 205 2.19 -28.08 -0.96
N ASP A 206 1.99 -29.18 -1.69
CA ASP A 206 2.12 -29.21 -3.16
C ASP A 206 0.77 -29.33 -3.87
N TYR A 207 0.51 -28.40 -4.78
CA TYR A 207 -0.72 -28.30 -5.57
C TYR A 207 -0.43 -28.49 -7.05
N VAL A 208 -0.92 -29.58 -7.64
CA VAL A 208 -0.73 -29.87 -9.08
C VAL A 208 -1.89 -29.31 -9.89
N TYR A 209 -1.59 -28.59 -10.96
CA TYR A 209 -2.54 -28.04 -11.93
C TYR A 209 -2.25 -28.53 -13.35
N ARG A 210 -3.31 -28.59 -14.15
CA ARG A 210 -3.28 -28.84 -15.59
C ARG A 210 -3.89 -27.65 -16.34
N PRO A 211 -3.46 -27.33 -17.56
CA PRO A 211 -4.11 -26.31 -18.36
C PRO A 211 -5.49 -26.80 -18.83
N VAL A 212 -6.45 -25.87 -18.95
CA VAL A 212 -7.86 -26.18 -19.28
C VAL A 212 -8.41 -25.22 -20.33
N LYS A 213 -9.24 -25.74 -21.24
CA LYS A 213 -10.01 -24.94 -22.20
C LYS A 213 -11.40 -25.56 -22.42
N VAL A 214 -12.41 -24.97 -21.81
CA VAL A 214 -13.79 -25.48 -21.77
C VAL A 214 -14.67 -24.65 -22.70
N TYR A 215 -15.57 -25.30 -23.42
CA TYR A 215 -16.61 -24.66 -24.23
C TYR A 215 -17.97 -25.11 -23.71
N ALA A 216 -18.83 -24.14 -23.38
CA ALA A 216 -20.16 -24.39 -22.85
C ALA A 216 -21.23 -23.59 -23.61
N ASN A 217 -22.47 -24.08 -23.54
CA ASN A 217 -23.60 -23.58 -24.29
C ASN A 217 -24.86 -23.66 -23.43
N GLY A 218 -25.54 -22.53 -23.23
CA GLY A 218 -26.91 -22.50 -22.69
C GLY A 218 -27.90 -23.16 -23.66
N THR A 219 -29.12 -23.43 -23.23
CA THR A 219 -30.18 -23.98 -24.11
C THR A 219 -31.56 -23.47 -23.68
N ALA A 220 -32.19 -22.66 -24.52
CA ALA A 220 -33.49 -22.05 -24.23
C ALA A 220 -34.65 -22.98 -24.59
N THR A 221 -35.77 -22.84 -23.88
CA THR A 221 -37.00 -23.60 -24.12
C THR A 221 -37.43 -23.54 -25.58
N GLY A 222 -37.63 -24.71 -26.20
CA GLY A 222 -38.03 -24.85 -27.60
C GLY A 222 -36.92 -24.73 -28.63
N GLN A 223 -35.66 -24.47 -28.23
CA GLN A 223 -34.53 -24.32 -29.16
C GLN A 223 -33.60 -25.53 -29.16
N TRP A 224 -32.98 -25.83 -30.31
CA TRP A 224 -31.99 -26.90 -30.39
C TRP A 224 -30.65 -26.45 -29.82
N ALA A 225 -30.14 -27.22 -28.88
CA ALA A 225 -28.89 -26.96 -28.20
C ALA A 225 -27.68 -26.87 -29.18
N THR A 226 -26.81 -25.87 -28.96
CA THR A 226 -25.62 -25.60 -29.79
C THR A 226 -24.40 -26.44 -29.35
N ASN A 227 -23.28 -26.29 -30.08
CA ASN A 227 -22.07 -27.10 -29.88
C ASN A 227 -20.78 -26.25 -29.82
N GLU A 228 -19.66 -26.86 -29.42
CA GLU A 228 -18.33 -26.21 -29.33
C GLU A 228 -17.99 -25.35 -30.57
N ARG A 229 -18.30 -25.81 -31.79
CA ARG A 229 -17.96 -25.09 -33.02
C ARG A 229 -18.77 -23.81 -33.23
N ASP A 230 -19.97 -23.75 -32.66
CA ASP A 230 -20.78 -22.54 -32.65
C ASP A 230 -20.19 -21.54 -31.66
N THR A 231 -19.73 -21.99 -30.48
CA THR A 231 -18.98 -21.14 -29.53
C THR A 231 -17.69 -20.59 -30.16
N ARG A 232 -16.87 -21.45 -30.79
CA ARG A 232 -15.64 -21.06 -31.51
C ARG A 232 -15.86 -20.07 -32.67
N ALA A 233 -17.07 -20.02 -33.24
CA ALA A 233 -17.39 -19.07 -34.31
C ALA A 233 -17.73 -17.66 -33.79
N ASN A 234 -18.00 -17.52 -32.49
CA ASN A 234 -18.49 -16.30 -31.86
C ASN A 234 -17.59 -15.76 -30.73
N ILE A 235 -16.75 -16.59 -30.09
CA ILE A 235 -15.76 -16.15 -29.10
C ILE A 235 -14.40 -16.82 -29.35
N ILE A 236 -13.34 -16.03 -29.37
CA ILE A 236 -11.94 -16.49 -29.40
C ILE A 236 -11.21 -15.92 -28.19
N THR A 237 -10.84 -16.78 -27.24
CA THR A 237 -10.03 -16.41 -26.07
C THR A 237 -8.61 -16.97 -26.20
N THR A 238 -7.62 -16.10 -25.97
CA THR A 238 -6.19 -16.40 -25.90
C THR A 238 -5.54 -15.71 -24.70
N LYS A 239 -4.50 -16.31 -24.13
CA LYS A 239 -3.61 -15.69 -23.14
C LYS A 239 -2.15 -15.72 -23.61
N GLU A 240 -1.38 -14.74 -23.15
CA GLU A 240 0.06 -14.61 -23.34
C GLU A 240 0.69 -14.37 -21.97
N ASP A 241 1.65 -15.21 -21.58
CA ASP A 241 2.36 -15.08 -20.31
C ASP A 241 3.54 -14.12 -20.48
N LEU A 242 3.59 -13.09 -19.64
CA LEU A 242 4.60 -12.03 -19.68
C LEU A 242 5.75 -12.27 -18.69
N GLY A 243 5.69 -13.35 -17.90
CA GLY A 243 6.60 -13.62 -16.78
C GLY A 243 6.07 -13.08 -15.45
N ASN A 244 6.57 -13.65 -14.35
CA ASN A 244 6.30 -13.24 -12.97
C ASN A 244 4.79 -13.13 -12.65
N GLY A 245 4.00 -14.11 -13.09
CA GLY A 245 2.54 -14.15 -12.94
C GLY A 245 1.76 -13.14 -13.78
N LYS A 246 2.42 -12.28 -14.57
CA LYS A 246 1.72 -11.30 -15.42
C LYS A 246 1.20 -12.00 -16.67
N VAL A 247 -0.11 -11.89 -16.91
CA VAL A 247 -0.79 -12.50 -18.06
C VAL A 247 -1.52 -11.42 -18.84
N LYS A 248 -1.26 -11.34 -20.14
CA LYS A 248 -2.07 -10.58 -21.07
C LYS A 248 -3.19 -11.46 -21.61
N TRP A 249 -4.42 -11.02 -21.45
CA TRP A 249 -5.60 -11.66 -22.02
C TRP A 249 -6.00 -10.96 -23.32
N THR A 250 -6.56 -11.72 -24.26
CA THR A 250 -7.22 -11.16 -25.43
C THR A 250 -8.44 -12.00 -25.78
N VAL A 251 -9.59 -11.35 -25.84
CA VAL A 251 -10.91 -11.97 -26.04
C VAL A 251 -11.60 -11.29 -27.20
N VAL A 252 -11.85 -12.03 -28.28
CA VAL A 252 -12.55 -11.52 -29.48
C VAL A 252 -13.98 -12.05 -29.49
N PHE A 253 -14.95 -11.16 -29.27
CA PHE A 253 -16.37 -11.43 -29.46
C PHE A 253 -16.79 -11.11 -30.90
N PHE A 254 -17.65 -11.96 -31.44
CA PHE A 254 -18.24 -11.86 -32.78
C PHE A 254 -17.21 -11.64 -33.91
N PRO A 255 -16.15 -12.46 -34.03
CA PRO A 255 -15.05 -12.27 -34.98
C PRO A 255 -15.45 -12.28 -36.47
N ASN A 256 -16.71 -12.59 -36.78
CA ASN A 256 -17.31 -12.51 -38.11
C ASN A 256 -18.17 -11.24 -38.30
N LYS A 257 -18.03 -10.25 -37.42
CA LYS A 257 -18.81 -9.00 -37.32
C LYS A 257 -20.31 -9.21 -37.10
N GLY A 258 -20.62 -10.19 -36.26
CA GLY A 258 -21.98 -10.60 -35.94
C GLY A 258 -22.04 -12.02 -35.42
N LEU A 259 -23.24 -12.44 -35.02
CA LEU A 259 -23.53 -13.77 -34.51
C LEU A 259 -23.69 -14.77 -35.65
N THR A 260 -22.97 -15.89 -35.62
CA THR A 260 -23.07 -16.93 -36.66
C THR A 260 -22.96 -18.35 -36.11
N LYS A 261 -23.81 -19.25 -36.60
CA LYS A 261 -23.66 -20.69 -36.38
C LYS A 261 -22.60 -21.25 -37.32
N ASN A 262 -21.90 -22.32 -36.95
CA ASN A 262 -20.80 -22.84 -37.77
C ASN A 262 -21.25 -23.18 -39.22
N ASN A 263 -20.63 -22.54 -40.22
CA ASN A 263 -20.99 -22.56 -41.66
C ASN A 263 -22.36 -21.95 -42.02
N SER A 264 -22.92 -21.07 -41.19
CA SER A 264 -24.19 -20.37 -41.42
C SER A 264 -23.99 -18.93 -41.92
N THR A 265 -25.09 -18.26 -42.26
CA THR A 265 -25.16 -16.80 -42.47
C THR A 265 -24.93 -16.06 -41.15
N VAL A 266 -24.11 -15.01 -41.19
CA VAL A 266 -23.93 -14.06 -40.08
C VAL A 266 -25.22 -13.24 -39.89
N SER A 267 -25.63 -13.05 -38.64
CA SER A 267 -26.65 -12.10 -38.22
C SER A 267 -25.98 -10.90 -37.55
N GLY A 268 -26.30 -9.68 -37.98
CA GLY A 268 -25.89 -8.47 -37.28
C GLY A 268 -26.46 -8.41 -35.87
N LEU A 269 -25.75 -7.73 -34.97
CA LEU A 269 -26.05 -7.65 -33.55
C LEU A 269 -27.20 -6.68 -33.27
N GLN A 270 -28.03 -7.02 -32.28
CA GLN A 270 -29.17 -6.22 -31.83
C GLN A 270 -29.14 -6.24 -30.30
N SER A 271 -28.60 -5.20 -29.66
CA SER A 271 -28.39 -5.13 -28.19
C SER A 271 -27.73 -6.38 -27.58
N ALA A 272 -26.76 -6.97 -28.27
CA ALA A 272 -26.15 -8.25 -27.93
C ALA A 272 -25.27 -8.14 -26.67
N LYS A 273 -25.57 -8.92 -25.63
CA LYS A 273 -24.88 -8.86 -24.32
C LYS A 273 -23.67 -9.79 -24.32
N PHE A 274 -22.52 -9.30 -23.86
CA PHE A 274 -21.28 -10.07 -23.74
C PHE A 274 -20.41 -9.55 -22.59
N GLY A 275 -19.57 -10.41 -22.04
CA GLY A 275 -18.72 -10.04 -20.91
C GLY A 275 -17.67 -11.10 -20.56
N VAL A 276 -16.75 -10.74 -19.69
CA VAL A 276 -15.76 -11.68 -19.14
C VAL A 276 -15.68 -11.56 -17.62
N ALA A 277 -15.48 -12.69 -16.94
CA ALA A 277 -15.24 -12.78 -15.50
C ALA A 277 -13.87 -13.44 -15.24
N LEU A 278 -13.19 -12.96 -14.20
CA LEU A 278 -11.87 -13.41 -13.75
C LEU A 278 -11.97 -14.02 -12.35
N THR A 279 -11.20 -15.06 -12.09
CA THR A 279 -11.08 -15.64 -10.75
C THR A 279 -10.23 -14.75 -9.82
N LYS A 280 -10.44 -14.84 -8.50
CA LYS A 280 -9.88 -13.96 -7.45
C LYS A 280 -8.34 -13.87 -7.42
N ASP A 281 -7.66 -14.87 -7.97
CA ASP A 281 -6.22 -14.94 -8.18
C ASP A 281 -5.70 -14.04 -9.31
N TYR A 282 -6.56 -13.51 -10.18
CA TYR A 282 -6.22 -12.59 -11.28
C TYR A 282 -6.75 -11.17 -11.03
N ARG A 283 -5.85 -10.23 -10.67
CA ARG A 283 -6.16 -8.80 -10.55
C ARG A 283 -5.73 -8.05 -11.81
N ILE A 284 -6.59 -7.21 -12.40
CA ILE A 284 -6.21 -6.32 -13.52
C ILE A 284 -5.25 -5.23 -13.00
N ILE A 285 -4.15 -4.97 -13.71
CA ILE A 285 -3.06 -4.07 -13.28
C ILE A 285 -2.79 -2.90 -14.26
N GLY A 286 -3.78 -2.53 -15.06
CA GLY A 286 -3.70 -1.44 -16.03
C GLY A 286 -4.98 -1.34 -16.85
N ASP A 287 -4.94 -0.57 -17.93
CA ASP A 287 -6.11 -0.27 -18.74
C ASP A 287 -6.71 -1.51 -19.41
N VAL A 288 -8.04 -1.56 -19.44
CA VAL A 288 -8.81 -2.47 -20.29
C VAL A 288 -9.06 -1.76 -21.61
N THR A 289 -8.52 -2.30 -22.69
CA THR A 289 -8.72 -1.81 -24.06
C THR A 289 -9.79 -2.64 -24.78
N VAL A 290 -10.71 -1.99 -25.48
CA VAL A 290 -11.69 -2.61 -26.36
C VAL A 290 -11.54 -2.01 -27.77
N THR A 291 -11.01 -2.79 -28.70
CA THR A 291 -10.96 -2.45 -30.12
C THR A 291 -12.25 -2.93 -30.81
N ILE A 292 -12.91 -2.03 -31.53
CA ILE A 292 -14.25 -2.21 -32.09
C ILE A 292 -14.18 -2.04 -33.60
N ASP A 293 -14.15 -3.17 -34.32
CA ASP A 293 -14.13 -3.19 -35.80
C ASP A 293 -15.56 -3.33 -36.32
N SER A 294 -16.11 -2.26 -36.92
CA SER A 294 -17.53 -2.07 -37.25
C SER A 294 -17.79 -1.84 -38.75
N GLN A 295 -18.94 -2.28 -39.25
CA GLN A 295 -19.31 -2.12 -40.66
C GLN A 295 -20.78 -1.73 -40.90
N GLY A 296 -20.94 -0.64 -41.67
CA GLY A 296 -22.23 -0.09 -42.10
C GLY A 296 -22.90 0.77 -41.04
N THR A 297 -23.92 1.53 -41.47
CA THR A 297 -24.78 2.31 -40.58
C THR A 297 -25.66 1.37 -39.75
N TYR A 298 -25.85 1.68 -38.47
CA TYR A 298 -26.77 0.99 -37.56
C TYR A 298 -27.54 2.00 -36.69
N ILE A 299 -28.44 1.51 -35.84
CA ILE A 299 -29.09 2.35 -34.82
C ILE A 299 -28.28 2.31 -33.54
N ALA A 300 -27.81 3.46 -33.09
CA ALA A 300 -27.22 3.66 -31.77
C ALA A 300 -28.26 4.26 -30.81
N MET A 301 -28.13 3.93 -29.53
CA MET A 301 -28.94 4.42 -28.42
C MET A 301 -28.04 5.16 -27.43
N ASP A 302 -28.54 6.24 -26.84
CA ASP A 302 -27.83 7.05 -25.83
C ASP A 302 -27.63 6.36 -24.47
N GLY A 303 -28.39 5.29 -24.19
CA GLY A 303 -28.45 4.60 -22.90
C GLY A 303 -29.80 4.71 -22.19
N HIS A 304 -30.60 5.72 -22.55
CA HIS A 304 -31.95 6.00 -22.04
C HIS A 304 -33.06 5.70 -23.07
N GLY A 305 -32.68 5.11 -24.21
CA GLY A 305 -33.59 4.65 -25.27
C GLY A 305 -33.79 5.63 -26.43
N ASN A 306 -33.07 6.75 -26.48
CA ASN A 306 -33.17 7.67 -27.63
C ASN A 306 -32.34 7.12 -28.80
N GLU A 307 -33.02 6.77 -29.89
CA GLU A 307 -32.42 6.15 -31.08
C GLU A 307 -31.96 7.17 -32.13
N LYS A 308 -30.72 7.03 -32.60
CA LYS A 308 -30.19 7.75 -33.77
C LYS A 308 -29.52 6.80 -34.76
N ALA A 309 -29.50 7.17 -36.03
CA ALA A 309 -28.70 6.47 -37.03
C ALA A 309 -27.23 6.88 -36.89
N PHE A 310 -26.34 5.90 -36.76
CA PHE A 310 -24.91 6.10 -36.58
C PHE A 310 -24.13 5.35 -37.65
N THR A 311 -23.14 6.02 -38.25
CA THR A 311 -22.17 5.40 -39.17
C THR A 311 -20.81 5.46 -38.47
N PRO A 312 -20.22 4.30 -38.14
CA PRO A 312 -18.98 4.23 -37.39
C PRO A 312 -17.76 4.54 -38.26
N ASP A 313 -16.66 4.92 -37.62
CA ASP A 313 -15.34 4.70 -38.21
C ASP A 313 -15.05 3.19 -38.28
N PRO A 314 -14.28 2.69 -39.26
CA PRO A 314 -14.14 1.24 -39.47
C PRO A 314 -13.55 0.49 -38.28
N GLU A 315 -12.60 1.09 -37.56
CA GLU A 315 -12.00 0.56 -36.34
C GLU A 315 -11.82 1.69 -35.33
N VAL A 316 -12.35 1.51 -34.11
CA VAL A 316 -12.21 2.46 -32.99
C VAL A 316 -11.65 1.74 -31.78
N ILE A 317 -10.83 2.44 -31.00
CA ILE A 317 -10.30 1.95 -29.73
C ILE A 317 -10.91 2.77 -28.60
N GLN A 318 -11.57 2.09 -27.68
CA GLN A 318 -12.02 2.64 -26.40
C GLN A 318 -11.26 1.95 -25.26
N SER A 319 -11.00 2.65 -24.16
CA SER A 319 -10.35 2.06 -22.99
C SER A 319 -10.88 2.65 -21.68
N PHE A 320 -10.70 1.91 -20.59
CA PHE A 320 -10.93 2.41 -19.23
C PHE A 320 -9.92 1.80 -18.27
N ASN A 321 -9.53 2.53 -17.23
CA ASN A 321 -8.73 2.01 -16.14
C ASN A 321 -9.63 1.62 -14.94
N PRO A 322 -9.65 0.34 -14.51
CA PRO A 322 -10.49 -0.11 -13.40
C PRO A 322 -10.30 0.59 -12.04
N ALA A 323 -9.21 1.35 -11.86
CA ALA A 323 -8.92 2.06 -10.61
C ALA A 323 -9.27 3.57 -10.63
N THR A 324 -9.60 4.15 -11.79
CA THR A 324 -9.92 5.59 -11.92
C THR A 324 -11.23 5.87 -12.66
N ASP A 325 -11.64 4.99 -13.56
CA ASP A 325 -12.71 5.26 -14.54
C ASP A 325 -14.00 4.47 -14.21
N VAL A 326 -14.08 3.90 -13.01
CA VAL A 326 -15.20 3.06 -12.56
C VAL A 326 -15.74 3.59 -11.23
N ASP A 327 -17.05 3.79 -11.16
CA ASP A 327 -17.71 4.30 -9.95
C ASP A 327 -18.04 3.18 -8.92
N PRO A 328 -18.46 3.52 -7.68
CA PRO A 328 -18.82 2.51 -6.67
C PRO A 328 -20.03 1.62 -7.01
N SER A 329 -20.81 1.95 -8.05
CA SER A 329 -21.86 1.09 -8.59
C SER A 329 -21.32 0.04 -9.58
N GLY A 330 -20.07 0.19 -10.01
CA GLY A 330 -19.42 -0.56 -11.08
C GLY A 330 -19.63 0.03 -12.48
N TRP A 331 -20.11 1.26 -12.61
CA TRP A 331 -20.34 1.89 -13.91
C TRP A 331 -19.04 2.43 -14.48
N VAL A 332 -18.72 2.09 -15.74
CA VAL A 332 -17.53 2.56 -16.44
C VAL A 332 -17.84 3.88 -17.14
N ASN A 333 -17.01 4.91 -16.93
CA ASN A 333 -17.14 6.19 -17.60
C ASN A 333 -15.76 6.87 -17.78
N SER A 334 -15.10 6.59 -18.90
CA SER A 334 -13.82 7.20 -19.28
C SER A 334 -13.97 8.23 -20.41
N SER A 335 -12.90 8.95 -20.73
CA SER A 335 -12.85 9.90 -21.84
C SER A 335 -12.95 9.26 -23.24
N THR A 336 -12.73 7.95 -23.37
CA THR A 336 -12.85 7.21 -24.65
C THR A 336 -13.95 6.14 -24.61
N MET A 337 -14.34 5.70 -23.42
CA MET A 337 -15.46 4.80 -23.16
C MET A 337 -16.45 5.52 -22.21
N PRO A 338 -17.20 6.52 -22.69
CA PRO A 338 -18.21 7.17 -21.86
C PRO A 338 -19.32 6.18 -21.51
N GLY A 339 -19.91 6.34 -20.31
CA GLY A 339 -20.94 5.46 -19.78
C GLY A 339 -22.33 5.68 -20.41
N GLU A 340 -22.59 6.90 -20.89
CA GLU A 340 -23.75 7.29 -21.70
C GLU A 340 -23.28 7.78 -23.08
N ASN A 341 -24.22 7.91 -24.03
CA ASN A 341 -23.99 8.50 -25.35
C ASN A 341 -22.87 7.83 -26.18
N ASN A 342 -22.50 6.60 -25.83
CA ASN A 342 -21.44 5.83 -26.48
C ASN A 342 -22.00 5.12 -27.73
N ASP A 343 -21.71 5.67 -28.90
CA ASP A 343 -22.27 5.19 -30.16
C ASP A 343 -21.79 3.80 -30.63
N TYR A 344 -20.85 3.18 -29.90
CA TYR A 344 -20.28 1.87 -30.21
C TYR A 344 -20.69 0.76 -29.22
N LEU A 345 -20.96 1.11 -27.96
CA LEU A 345 -21.27 0.20 -26.84
C LEU A 345 -22.41 0.76 -25.97
N LEU A 346 -23.26 -0.11 -25.42
CA LEU A 346 -24.29 0.23 -24.44
C LEU A 346 -23.88 -0.24 -23.04
N GLY A 347 -23.97 0.66 -22.06
CA GLY A 347 -23.82 0.37 -20.63
C GLY A 347 -22.58 -0.45 -20.26
N PRO A 348 -21.35 0.08 -20.39
CA PRO A 348 -20.16 -0.61 -19.93
C PRO A 348 -20.13 -0.67 -18.38
N TYR A 349 -20.03 -1.88 -17.83
CA TYR A 349 -19.94 -2.12 -16.39
C TYR A 349 -18.73 -2.98 -16.02
N TYR A 350 -18.11 -2.71 -14.88
CA TYR A 350 -17.07 -3.49 -14.24
C TYR A 350 -17.35 -3.66 -12.75
N PHE A 351 -17.59 -4.89 -12.30
CA PHE A 351 -17.87 -5.23 -10.91
C PHE A 351 -16.70 -5.98 -10.29
N THR A 352 -16.45 -5.76 -9.00
CA THR A 352 -15.52 -6.57 -8.18
C THR A 352 -16.21 -7.11 -6.93
N THR A 353 -15.66 -8.16 -6.33
CA THR A 353 -16.15 -8.70 -5.05
C THR A 353 -15.67 -7.95 -3.81
N ASP A 354 -14.95 -6.84 -3.98
CA ASP A 354 -14.37 -6.05 -2.87
C ASP A 354 -15.45 -5.35 -2.02
N SER A 355 -16.67 -5.22 -2.54
CA SER A 355 -17.86 -4.76 -1.82
C SER A 355 -19.01 -5.77 -1.93
N SER A 356 -19.90 -5.76 -0.94
CA SER A 356 -21.15 -6.55 -0.95
C SER A 356 -22.02 -6.21 -2.17
N TRP A 357 -22.09 -4.93 -2.54
CA TRP A 357 -22.84 -4.46 -3.71
C TRP A 357 -22.23 -4.96 -5.02
N GLY A 358 -20.90 -4.82 -5.19
CA GLY A 358 -20.19 -5.31 -6.37
C GLY A 358 -20.29 -6.84 -6.51
N LYS A 359 -20.13 -7.59 -5.42
CA LYS A 359 -20.36 -9.05 -5.40
C LYS A 359 -21.78 -9.44 -5.80
N THR A 360 -22.79 -8.68 -5.33
CA THR A 360 -24.20 -8.95 -5.65
C THR A 360 -24.51 -8.59 -7.10
N ASN A 361 -24.03 -7.45 -7.61
CA ASN A 361 -24.15 -7.07 -9.03
C ASN A 361 -23.49 -8.13 -9.94
N LEU A 362 -22.27 -8.58 -9.59
CA LEU A 362 -21.54 -9.62 -10.34
C LEU A 362 -22.30 -10.96 -10.37
N GLY A 363 -22.78 -11.44 -9.21
CA GLY A 363 -23.58 -12.67 -9.13
C GLY A 363 -24.88 -12.59 -9.95
N ASN A 364 -25.62 -11.50 -9.77
CA ASN A 364 -26.88 -11.24 -10.47
C ASN A 364 -26.71 -11.11 -11.99
N THR A 365 -25.70 -10.38 -12.47
CA THR A 365 -25.55 -10.09 -13.91
C THR A 365 -24.73 -11.13 -14.66
N PHE A 366 -23.69 -11.72 -14.06
CA PHE A 366 -22.83 -12.67 -14.77
C PHE A 366 -23.33 -14.12 -14.66
N PHE A 367 -23.77 -14.54 -13.48
CA PHE A 367 -24.03 -15.96 -13.20
C PHE A 367 -25.50 -16.34 -13.24
N LYS A 368 -26.33 -15.72 -12.39
CA LYS A 368 -27.70 -16.14 -12.06
C LYS A 368 -28.63 -16.21 -13.29
N GLU A 369 -29.37 -17.30 -13.43
CA GLU A 369 -30.51 -17.42 -14.38
C GLU A 369 -31.75 -16.63 -13.90
N ASP A 370 -31.68 -15.31 -13.96
CA ASP A 370 -32.81 -14.40 -13.70
C ASP A 370 -32.64 -13.09 -14.48
N THR A 371 -33.74 -12.37 -14.75
CA THR A 371 -33.65 -11.06 -15.42
C THR A 371 -33.30 -9.98 -14.41
N VAL A 372 -32.24 -9.22 -14.71
CA VAL A 372 -31.72 -8.20 -13.77
C VAL A 372 -31.65 -6.83 -14.44
N ASP A 373 -32.66 -6.02 -14.12
CA ASP A 373 -32.82 -4.66 -14.62
C ASP A 373 -32.06 -3.61 -13.81
N ASN A 374 -31.99 -3.75 -12.49
CA ASN A 374 -31.51 -2.69 -11.59
C ASN A 374 -30.12 -2.98 -11.00
N ASN A 375 -29.29 -1.93 -10.94
CA ASN A 375 -28.04 -1.93 -10.19
C ASN A 375 -28.34 -1.88 -8.68
N VAL A 376 -27.76 -2.79 -7.90
CA VAL A 376 -28.07 -2.92 -6.47
C VAL A 376 -27.53 -1.74 -5.65
N TYR A 377 -26.48 -1.05 -6.11
CA TYR A 377 -25.93 0.13 -5.43
C TYR A 377 -26.79 1.39 -5.63
N THR A 378 -27.13 1.73 -6.89
CA THR A 378 -27.93 2.94 -7.19
C THR A 378 -29.43 2.73 -7.02
N GLN A 379 -29.90 1.47 -7.01
CA GLN A 379 -31.30 1.06 -7.07
C GLN A 379 -32.04 1.51 -8.35
N GLN A 380 -31.30 2.04 -9.34
CA GLN A 380 -31.82 2.46 -10.64
C GLN A 380 -31.60 1.35 -11.69
N GLN A 381 -32.35 1.43 -12.79
CA GLN A 381 -32.13 0.56 -13.94
C GLN A 381 -30.71 0.76 -14.51
N PHE A 382 -30.06 -0.32 -14.93
CA PHE A 382 -28.77 -0.24 -15.63
C PHE A 382 -28.93 0.53 -16.95
N ILE A 383 -27.91 1.31 -17.30
CA ILE A 383 -27.87 2.07 -18.56
C ILE A 383 -27.90 1.08 -19.73
N GLY A 384 -28.80 1.31 -20.68
CA GLY A 384 -29.06 0.40 -21.79
C GLY A 384 -29.88 -0.84 -21.44
N GLU A 385 -30.66 -0.84 -20.34
CA GLU A 385 -31.54 -1.94 -19.90
C GLU A 385 -30.79 -3.24 -19.53
N VAL A 386 -31.53 -4.33 -19.25
CA VAL A 386 -31.10 -5.72 -18.95
C VAL A 386 -29.64 -6.08 -19.27
N HIS A 387 -28.83 -6.47 -18.27
CA HIS A 387 -27.41 -6.86 -18.45
C HIS A 387 -27.06 -8.34 -18.17
N ASP A 388 -28.03 -9.19 -17.80
CA ASP A 388 -27.73 -10.59 -17.40
C ASP A 388 -27.09 -11.47 -18.49
N LEU A 389 -26.30 -12.48 -18.08
CA LEU A 389 -25.58 -13.42 -18.95
C LEU A 389 -25.84 -14.91 -18.66
N TRP A 390 -26.52 -15.23 -17.54
CA TRP A 390 -27.03 -16.57 -17.17
C TRP A 390 -25.98 -17.71 -17.29
N THR A 391 -24.73 -17.47 -16.87
CA THR A 391 -23.62 -18.44 -17.07
C THR A 391 -23.83 -19.77 -16.33
N ASP A 392 -24.74 -19.84 -15.36
CA ASP A 392 -25.09 -21.07 -14.63
C ASP A 392 -25.80 -22.13 -15.48
N ASN A 393 -26.76 -21.76 -16.34
CA ASN A 393 -27.47 -22.64 -17.29
C ASN A 393 -26.55 -23.13 -18.46
N TYR A 394 -25.26 -22.78 -18.48
CA TYR A 394 -24.38 -23.15 -19.59
C TYR A 394 -23.80 -24.54 -19.38
N THR A 395 -24.14 -25.47 -20.27
CA THR A 395 -23.71 -26.87 -20.19
C THR A 395 -22.51 -27.14 -21.10
N ILE A 396 -21.54 -27.91 -20.62
CA ILE A 396 -20.24 -28.14 -21.28
C ILE A 396 -20.41 -29.04 -22.52
N ARG A 397 -19.86 -28.59 -23.67
CA ARG A 397 -20.02 -29.19 -25.01
C ARG A 397 -18.71 -29.57 -25.71
N ASN A 398 -17.59 -29.65 -24.97
CA ASN A 398 -16.28 -30.02 -25.54
C ASN A 398 -16.32 -31.30 -26.40
N GLU A 399 -15.63 -31.29 -27.54
CA GLU A 399 -15.46 -32.46 -28.43
C GLU A 399 -14.34 -33.41 -27.99
N ASP A 400 -13.34 -32.91 -27.23
CA ASP A 400 -12.42 -33.79 -26.49
C ASP A 400 -13.13 -34.30 -25.22
N SER A 401 -12.85 -35.56 -24.85
CA SER A 401 -13.33 -36.24 -23.63
C SER A 401 -12.33 -36.16 -22.46
N ASN A 402 -11.21 -35.44 -22.64
CA ASN A 402 -10.15 -35.25 -21.63
C ASN A 402 -9.96 -33.76 -21.28
N ALA A 403 -10.91 -32.89 -21.64
CA ALA A 403 -10.81 -31.44 -21.49
C ALA A 403 -10.77 -30.97 -20.02
N LEU A 404 -11.35 -31.75 -19.11
CA LEU A 404 -11.42 -31.54 -17.66
C LEU A 404 -11.06 -32.82 -16.90
N ASP A 405 -10.48 -32.68 -15.71
CA ASP A 405 -10.46 -33.72 -14.68
C ASP A 405 -11.77 -33.66 -13.83
N GLY A 406 -12.10 -34.71 -13.08
CA GLY A 406 -13.15 -34.67 -12.05
C GLY A 406 -14.51 -35.29 -12.40
N GLY A 407 -14.72 -35.86 -13.59
CA GLY A 407 -15.95 -36.59 -13.92
C GLY A 407 -16.21 -36.76 -15.41
N ASP A 408 -17.36 -37.34 -15.75
CA ASP A 408 -17.99 -37.07 -17.04
C ASP A 408 -18.66 -35.69 -16.96
N TYR A 409 -18.15 -34.76 -17.75
CA TYR A 409 -18.62 -33.37 -17.81
C TYR A 409 -19.56 -33.12 -19.00
N TYR A 410 -19.78 -34.08 -19.90
CA TYR A 410 -20.51 -33.80 -21.13
C TYR A 410 -22.00 -33.50 -20.82
N LYS A 411 -22.44 -32.30 -21.22
CA LYS A 411 -23.75 -31.70 -20.85
C LYS A 411 -23.95 -31.46 -19.34
N LYS A 412 -22.89 -31.46 -18.53
CA LYS A 412 -22.91 -30.93 -17.16
C LYS A 412 -22.79 -29.42 -17.15
N HIS A 413 -23.25 -28.76 -16.10
CA HIS A 413 -23.16 -27.30 -15.99
C HIS A 413 -21.69 -26.87 -15.86
N LEU A 414 -21.37 -25.69 -16.39
CA LEU A 414 -20.04 -25.11 -16.26
C LEU A 414 -19.82 -24.62 -14.82
N ILE A 415 -20.79 -23.90 -14.29
CA ILE A 415 -20.76 -23.28 -12.97
C ILE A 415 -21.50 -24.16 -11.95
N TYR A 416 -20.89 -24.31 -10.79
CA TYR A 416 -21.52 -24.76 -9.54
C TYR A 416 -21.73 -23.53 -8.67
N ASP A 417 -22.97 -23.17 -8.37
CA ASP A 417 -23.29 -22.00 -7.54
C ASP A 417 -23.84 -22.40 -6.16
N PRO A 418 -22.98 -22.47 -5.12
CA PRO A 418 -23.40 -22.75 -3.75
C PRO A 418 -23.93 -21.51 -3.01
N LEU A 419 -23.77 -20.29 -3.55
CA LEU A 419 -24.08 -19.05 -2.84
C LEU A 419 -25.53 -18.64 -3.00
N TYR A 420 -26.01 -18.44 -4.24
CA TYR A 420 -27.28 -17.74 -4.48
C TYR A 420 -28.51 -18.66 -4.46
N ASN A 421 -28.31 -19.97 -4.50
CA ASN A 421 -29.39 -20.96 -4.59
C ASN A 421 -29.64 -21.75 -3.27
N GLY A 422 -28.88 -21.47 -2.21
CA GLY A 422 -28.99 -22.15 -0.91
C GLY A 422 -28.71 -23.66 -0.96
N ARG A 423 -29.11 -24.40 0.09
CA ARG A 423 -28.97 -25.87 0.16
C ARG A 423 -30.01 -26.60 -0.71
N GLY A 424 -29.97 -26.39 -2.02
CA GLY A 424 -30.89 -27.04 -2.97
C GLY A 424 -30.84 -26.54 -4.41
N GLY A 425 -29.79 -25.82 -4.83
CA GLY A 425 -29.72 -25.24 -6.18
C GLY A 425 -29.78 -26.25 -7.33
N ALA A 426 -30.43 -25.85 -8.43
CA ALA A 426 -30.74 -26.71 -9.58
C ALA A 426 -29.51 -27.32 -10.26
N TYR A 427 -28.35 -26.66 -10.17
CA TYR A 427 -27.15 -26.96 -10.95
C TYR A 427 -26.01 -27.53 -10.08
N SER A 428 -26.36 -28.44 -9.15
CA SER A 428 -25.42 -29.08 -8.21
C SER A 428 -24.38 -30.02 -8.85
N ASP A 429 -24.39 -30.19 -10.17
CA ASP A 429 -23.43 -30.98 -10.95
C ASP A 429 -22.48 -30.11 -11.80
N GLY A 430 -22.40 -28.82 -11.51
CA GLY A 430 -21.44 -27.89 -12.06
C GLY A 430 -19.98 -28.17 -11.69
N PHE A 431 -19.03 -27.57 -12.43
CA PHE A 431 -17.59 -27.84 -12.28
C PHE A 431 -16.81 -26.72 -11.59
N PHE A 432 -17.10 -25.44 -11.86
CA PHE A 432 -16.34 -24.30 -11.37
C PHE A 432 -17.18 -23.47 -10.39
N ASN A 433 -16.63 -23.06 -9.25
CA ASN A 433 -17.42 -22.39 -8.21
C ASN A 433 -17.71 -20.92 -8.56
N SER A 434 -18.96 -20.47 -8.41
CA SER A 434 -19.37 -19.07 -8.63
C SER A 434 -18.64 -18.08 -7.71
N ASP A 435 -18.32 -18.48 -6.46
CA ASP A 435 -17.64 -17.60 -5.50
C ASP A 435 -16.18 -17.31 -5.90
N ASP A 436 -15.54 -18.13 -6.73
CA ASP A 436 -14.13 -17.91 -7.09
C ASP A 436 -13.92 -16.73 -8.03
N PHE A 437 -14.98 -16.15 -8.59
CA PHE A 437 -14.90 -15.03 -9.52
C PHE A 437 -14.85 -13.69 -8.77
N GLY A 438 -13.68 -13.03 -8.83
CA GLY A 438 -13.38 -11.80 -8.11
C GLY A 438 -13.74 -10.53 -8.86
N SER A 439 -13.82 -10.57 -10.19
CA SER A 439 -14.30 -9.45 -11.00
C SER A 439 -14.95 -9.88 -12.30
N ALA A 440 -15.80 -9.01 -12.86
CA ALA A 440 -16.41 -9.18 -14.16
C ALA A 440 -16.61 -7.85 -14.89
N MET A 441 -16.46 -7.85 -16.21
CA MET A 441 -16.82 -6.73 -17.09
C MET A 441 -17.94 -7.17 -18.06
N ILE A 442 -18.93 -6.30 -18.26
CA ILE A 442 -20.12 -6.56 -19.06
C ILE A 442 -20.36 -5.39 -20.02
N PHE A 443 -20.73 -5.73 -21.24
CA PHE A 443 -20.94 -4.80 -22.35
C PHE A 443 -22.14 -5.24 -23.18
N LYS A 444 -22.80 -4.28 -23.84
CA LYS A 444 -23.82 -4.55 -24.85
C LYS A 444 -23.42 -3.93 -26.19
N SER A 445 -23.71 -4.63 -27.27
CA SER A 445 -23.68 -4.02 -28.60
C SER A 445 -24.77 -2.95 -28.70
N GLN A 446 -24.60 -2.03 -29.64
CA GLN A 446 -25.67 -1.22 -30.20
C GLN A 446 -26.49 -2.05 -31.22
N GLY A 447 -27.36 -1.40 -31.99
CA GLY A 447 -28.15 -2.00 -33.06
C GLY A 447 -29.50 -2.56 -32.60
N LYS A 448 -30.47 -2.61 -33.53
CA LYS A 448 -31.87 -2.98 -33.27
C LYS A 448 -32.43 -3.89 -34.36
N THR A 449 -33.51 -4.61 -34.07
CA THR A 449 -34.24 -5.45 -35.04
C THR A 449 -34.71 -4.65 -36.26
N GLY A 450 -34.42 -5.19 -37.44
CA GLY A 450 -34.84 -4.64 -38.74
C GLY A 450 -33.71 -4.53 -39.75
N THR A 451 -34.06 -4.56 -41.04
CA THR A 451 -33.09 -4.45 -42.14
C THR A 451 -32.31 -3.13 -42.05
N GLY A 452 -30.98 -3.20 -41.96
CA GLY A 452 -30.11 -2.03 -41.86
C GLY A 452 -30.11 -1.34 -40.50
N LYS A 453 -30.62 -1.99 -39.43
CA LYS A 453 -30.62 -1.44 -38.06
C LYS A 453 -29.65 -2.14 -37.09
N SER A 454 -29.23 -3.36 -37.41
CA SER A 454 -28.31 -4.17 -36.60
C SER A 454 -26.84 -3.75 -36.77
N GLN A 455 -26.08 -3.71 -35.68
CA GLN A 455 -24.65 -3.40 -35.70
C GLN A 455 -23.84 -4.61 -36.18
N ASN A 456 -23.05 -4.46 -37.24
CA ASN A 456 -22.12 -5.52 -37.69
C ASN A 456 -20.72 -5.19 -37.14
N ALA A 457 -20.42 -5.62 -35.92
CA ALA A 457 -19.16 -5.32 -35.23
C ALA A 457 -18.52 -6.57 -34.61
N SER A 458 -17.20 -6.52 -34.43
CA SER A 458 -16.44 -7.44 -33.58
C SER A 458 -15.68 -6.66 -32.51
N TYR A 459 -15.61 -7.21 -31.30
CA TYR A 459 -15.01 -6.55 -30.13
C TYR A 459 -13.81 -7.35 -29.65
N THR A 460 -12.63 -6.74 -29.69
CA THR A 460 -11.40 -7.33 -29.14
C THR A 460 -11.07 -6.65 -27.82
N ILE A 461 -11.35 -7.34 -26.72
CA ILE A 461 -11.01 -6.92 -25.35
C ILE A 461 -9.59 -7.38 -25.04
N SER A 462 -8.72 -6.49 -24.57
CA SER A 462 -7.32 -6.77 -24.22
C SER A 462 -6.95 -6.04 -22.93
N PHE A 463 -6.36 -6.77 -21.97
CA PHE A 463 -5.90 -6.23 -20.68
C PHE A 463 -4.79 -7.11 -20.09
N VAL A 464 -4.10 -6.60 -19.06
CA VAL A 464 -3.06 -7.35 -18.32
C VAL A 464 -3.50 -7.56 -16.88
N THR A 465 -3.37 -8.80 -16.40
CA THR A 465 -3.61 -9.21 -15.02
C THR A 465 -2.34 -9.67 -14.34
N GLN A 466 -2.20 -9.39 -13.04
CA GLN A 466 -1.30 -10.12 -12.15
C GLN A 466 -2.02 -11.35 -11.61
N HIS A 467 -1.47 -12.53 -11.87
CA HIS A 467 -1.79 -13.78 -11.18
C HIS A 467 -1.09 -13.83 -9.81
N THR A 468 -1.59 -14.61 -8.86
CA THR A 468 -0.89 -14.93 -7.60
C THR A 468 -1.09 -16.39 -7.23
N ASP A 469 0.00 -17.14 -7.10
CA ASP A 469 -0.01 -18.59 -6.91
C ASP A 469 -0.64 -19.05 -5.59
N SER A 470 -0.57 -18.24 -4.53
CA SER A 470 -1.25 -18.51 -3.25
C SER A 470 -2.76 -18.33 -3.33
N TYR A 471 -3.21 -17.26 -3.97
CA TYR A 471 -4.64 -17.05 -4.19
C TYR A 471 -5.20 -18.15 -5.11
N GLN A 472 -4.39 -18.66 -6.05
CA GLN A 472 -4.72 -19.82 -6.87
C GLN A 472 -4.91 -21.09 -6.00
N SER A 473 -3.97 -21.40 -5.09
CA SER A 473 -4.08 -22.60 -4.23
C SER A 473 -5.33 -22.59 -3.36
N ASP A 474 -5.74 -21.41 -2.91
CA ASP A 474 -6.82 -21.19 -1.93
C ASP A 474 -8.23 -21.07 -2.54
N LEU A 475 -8.38 -21.04 -3.87
CA LEU A 475 -9.70 -21.02 -4.53
C LEU A 475 -10.58 -22.21 -4.10
N ALA A 476 -11.89 -22.01 -4.11
CA ALA A 476 -12.86 -22.99 -3.63
C ALA A 476 -12.92 -24.25 -4.53
N LYS A 477 -13.38 -25.34 -3.92
CA LYS A 477 -13.53 -26.64 -4.60
C LYS A 477 -15.00 -26.90 -4.95
N GLY A 478 -15.25 -27.31 -6.19
CA GLY A 478 -16.51 -27.85 -6.68
C GLY A 478 -16.78 -29.29 -6.18
N PRO A 479 -17.92 -29.89 -6.56
CA PRO A 479 -18.46 -31.09 -5.91
C PRO A 479 -17.56 -32.33 -5.87
N ASN A 480 -16.67 -32.52 -6.86
CA ASN A 480 -15.72 -33.64 -6.93
C ASN A 480 -14.26 -33.19 -6.67
N GLY A 481 -14.07 -32.02 -6.05
CA GLY A 481 -12.74 -31.45 -5.77
C GLY A 481 -12.15 -30.59 -6.89
N GLN A 482 -12.90 -30.31 -7.97
CA GLN A 482 -12.42 -29.44 -9.06
C GLN A 482 -12.22 -28.01 -8.56
N GLN A 483 -11.16 -27.35 -9.00
CA GLN A 483 -10.90 -25.93 -8.76
C GLN A 483 -10.44 -25.33 -10.09
N PHE A 484 -10.84 -24.10 -10.40
CA PHE A 484 -10.51 -23.41 -11.66
C PHE A 484 -9.93 -22.04 -11.38
N SER A 485 -8.90 -21.68 -12.15
CA SER A 485 -8.30 -20.35 -12.15
C SER A 485 -8.16 -19.87 -13.60
N GLY A 486 -8.58 -18.65 -13.89
CA GLY A 486 -8.51 -18.07 -15.24
C GLY A 486 -9.66 -17.13 -15.56
N ILE A 487 -10.05 -17.15 -16.84
CA ILE A 487 -11.11 -16.31 -17.40
C ILE A 487 -12.28 -17.15 -17.90
N ILE A 488 -13.50 -16.66 -17.70
CA ILE A 488 -14.68 -17.07 -18.47
C ILE A 488 -15.12 -15.90 -19.35
N ALA A 489 -15.30 -16.14 -20.64
CA ALA A 489 -15.93 -15.20 -21.57
C ALA A 489 -17.28 -15.74 -22.02
N ASN A 490 -18.35 -14.95 -21.88
CA ASN A 490 -19.72 -15.35 -22.16
C ASN A 490 -20.45 -14.32 -23.04
N THR A 491 -21.39 -14.78 -23.87
CA THR A 491 -22.43 -13.97 -24.49
C THR A 491 -23.79 -14.66 -24.36
N TYR A 492 -24.80 -13.85 -24.04
CA TYR A 492 -26.22 -14.20 -24.05
C TYR A 492 -26.93 -13.17 -24.95
N SER A 493 -27.56 -13.60 -26.04
CA SER A 493 -28.11 -12.67 -27.03
C SER A 493 -29.31 -13.23 -27.80
N TYR A 494 -30.48 -12.62 -27.62
CA TYR A 494 -31.65 -12.90 -28.46
C TYR A 494 -31.50 -12.22 -29.83
N GLN A 495 -31.45 -13.00 -30.90
CA GLN A 495 -31.32 -12.51 -32.28
C GLN A 495 -32.24 -13.31 -33.20
N ASN A 496 -33.03 -12.63 -34.04
CA ASN A 496 -33.82 -13.26 -35.09
C ASN A 496 -34.69 -14.45 -34.61
N ALA A 497 -35.30 -14.31 -33.43
CA ALA A 497 -36.07 -15.33 -32.71
C ALA A 497 -35.30 -16.53 -32.08
N TYR A 498 -33.96 -16.42 -31.94
CA TYR A 498 -33.12 -17.43 -31.29
C TYR A 498 -32.24 -16.84 -30.19
N TYR A 499 -32.07 -17.56 -29.07
CA TYR A 499 -31.12 -17.21 -28.01
C TYR A 499 -29.75 -17.81 -28.34
N ASN A 500 -28.77 -16.93 -28.52
CA ASN A 500 -27.39 -17.27 -28.77
C ASN A 500 -26.65 -17.24 -27.44
N MET A 501 -26.22 -18.42 -26.98
CA MET A 501 -25.62 -18.64 -25.67
C MET A 501 -24.32 -19.41 -25.83
N TYR A 502 -23.20 -18.69 -25.77
CA TYR A 502 -21.85 -19.22 -26.01
C TYR A 502 -20.93 -18.79 -24.87
N SER A 503 -20.29 -19.75 -24.19
CA SER A 503 -19.30 -19.48 -23.15
C SER A 503 -18.03 -20.29 -23.36
N ILE A 504 -16.89 -19.71 -23.01
CA ILE A 504 -15.56 -20.30 -23.08
C ILE A 504 -14.78 -19.98 -21.81
N ALA A 505 -14.32 -21.02 -21.11
CA ALA A 505 -13.39 -20.89 -20.00
C ALA A 505 -11.96 -21.22 -20.47
N LEU A 506 -10.99 -20.40 -20.06
CA LEU A 506 -9.56 -20.61 -20.36
C LEU A 506 -8.71 -20.32 -19.13
N GLY A 507 -7.83 -21.25 -18.78
CA GLY A 507 -6.94 -21.09 -17.64
C GLY A 507 -6.36 -22.43 -17.18
N GLU A 508 -6.46 -22.68 -15.88
CA GLU A 508 -5.92 -23.86 -15.22
C GLU A 508 -6.98 -24.54 -14.35
N GLN A 509 -6.80 -25.85 -14.13
CA GLN A 509 -7.62 -26.66 -13.24
C GLN A 509 -6.70 -27.41 -12.27
N ARG A 510 -7.03 -27.45 -10.97
CA ARG A 510 -6.40 -28.40 -10.03
C ARG A 510 -6.55 -29.81 -10.61
N SER A 511 -5.44 -30.52 -10.82
CA SER A 511 -5.48 -31.84 -11.42
C SER A 511 -6.00 -32.88 -10.43
N LEU A 512 -6.89 -33.76 -10.92
CA LEU A 512 -7.50 -34.82 -10.13
C LEU A 512 -7.30 -36.18 -10.79
N LYS A 513 -6.96 -37.19 -9.98
CA LYS A 513 -6.91 -38.60 -10.38
C LYS A 513 -8.14 -39.34 -9.85
N LYS A 514 -8.66 -40.30 -10.63
CA LYS A 514 -9.76 -41.17 -10.18
C LYS A 514 -9.21 -42.29 -9.30
N VAL A 515 -9.76 -42.45 -8.10
CA VAL A 515 -9.43 -43.52 -7.15
C VAL A 515 -10.72 -44.22 -6.74
N GLY A 516 -10.90 -45.45 -7.24
CA GLY A 516 -12.17 -46.18 -7.11
C GLY A 516 -13.32 -45.41 -7.76
N ASN A 517 -14.33 -45.05 -6.97
CA ASN A 517 -15.50 -44.29 -7.41
C ASN A 517 -15.36 -42.77 -7.22
N SER A 518 -14.28 -42.30 -6.58
CA SER A 518 -14.08 -40.89 -6.24
C SER A 518 -12.95 -40.25 -7.06
N TYR A 519 -12.87 -38.92 -7.02
CA TYR A 519 -11.72 -38.16 -7.51
C TYR A 519 -10.96 -37.58 -6.32
N VAL A 520 -9.63 -37.52 -6.42
CA VAL A 520 -8.73 -36.95 -5.40
C VAL A 520 -7.65 -36.12 -6.08
N GLU A 521 -7.07 -35.17 -5.36
CA GLU A 521 -6.02 -34.30 -5.88
C GLU A 521 -4.78 -35.10 -6.31
N THR A 522 -4.32 -34.86 -7.53
CA THR A 522 -3.08 -35.39 -8.08
C THR A 522 -1.91 -34.88 -7.24
N GLN A 523 -1.09 -35.78 -6.72
CA GLN A 523 0.17 -35.43 -6.05
C GLN A 523 1.28 -35.32 -7.10
N PRO A 524 2.36 -34.53 -6.88
CA PRO A 524 3.40 -34.36 -7.90
C PRO A 524 4.02 -35.69 -8.33
N GLY A 525 4.25 -36.61 -7.39
CA GLY A 525 4.77 -37.95 -7.66
C GLY A 525 3.87 -38.87 -8.51
N ASP A 526 2.57 -38.56 -8.70
CA ASP A 526 1.71 -39.29 -9.64
C ASP A 526 2.04 -38.97 -11.12
N LYS A 527 2.64 -37.80 -11.37
CA LYS A 527 2.82 -37.24 -12.72
C LYS A 527 4.27 -36.93 -13.06
N ILE A 528 5.03 -36.35 -12.14
CA ILE A 528 6.35 -35.78 -12.42
C ILE A 528 7.43 -36.86 -12.23
N PRO A 529 8.21 -37.20 -13.26
CA PRO A 529 9.23 -38.23 -13.15
C PRO A 529 10.34 -37.83 -12.17
N ASN A 530 10.85 -38.79 -11.40
CA ASN A 530 11.86 -38.63 -10.35
C ASN A 530 11.48 -37.73 -9.15
N TRP A 531 10.25 -37.21 -9.02
CA TRP A 531 9.88 -36.26 -7.94
C TRP A 531 10.39 -36.64 -6.55
N GLN A 532 10.21 -37.91 -6.15
CA GLN A 532 10.67 -38.43 -4.87
C GLN A 532 12.18 -38.24 -4.64
N LYS A 533 13.03 -38.45 -5.66
CA LYS A 533 14.48 -38.21 -5.54
C LYS A 533 14.79 -36.75 -5.24
N GLY A 534 13.97 -35.83 -5.75
CA GLY A 534 14.11 -34.41 -5.49
C GLY A 534 13.71 -34.07 -4.04
N GLU A 535 12.71 -34.73 -3.49
CA GLU A 535 12.37 -34.64 -2.07
C GLU A 535 13.42 -35.30 -1.18
N ASP A 536 13.96 -36.46 -1.56
CA ASP A 536 15.07 -37.12 -0.87
C ASP A 536 16.34 -36.24 -0.84
N ALA A 537 16.59 -35.48 -1.91
CA ALA A 537 17.66 -34.49 -2.00
C ALA A 537 17.36 -33.23 -1.17
N LEU A 538 16.15 -32.68 -1.26
CA LEU A 538 15.71 -31.53 -0.47
C LEU A 538 15.66 -31.84 1.03
N ALA A 539 15.54 -33.12 1.42
CA ALA A 539 15.67 -33.59 2.80
C ALA A 539 17.13 -33.65 3.31
N ARG A 540 18.13 -33.57 2.43
CA ARG A 540 19.56 -33.45 2.79
C ARG A 540 20.02 -32.00 3.03
N ILE A 541 19.15 -31.01 2.78
CA ILE A 541 19.39 -29.60 3.08
C ILE A 541 18.78 -29.29 4.46
N ASN A 542 19.55 -28.69 5.36
CA ASN A 542 19.00 -28.06 6.55
C ASN A 542 18.15 -26.85 6.13
N LYS A 543 16.90 -26.82 6.58
CA LYS A 543 15.91 -25.79 6.26
C LYS A 543 15.39 -25.13 7.53
N GLU A 544 16.17 -25.15 8.60
CA GLU A 544 15.81 -24.62 9.91
C GLU A 544 15.61 -23.11 9.86
N TYR A 545 16.53 -22.38 9.21
CA TYR A 545 16.53 -20.92 9.15
C TYR A 545 16.10 -20.35 7.77
N LEU A 546 15.99 -21.19 6.74
CA LEU A 546 15.54 -20.78 5.41
C LEU A 546 14.06 -20.36 5.39
N ASN A 547 13.73 -19.35 4.59
CA ASN A 547 12.35 -18.96 4.28
C ASN A 547 11.76 -19.80 3.11
N ASP A 548 10.44 -19.76 2.91
CA ASP A 548 9.78 -20.61 1.92
C ASP A 548 10.19 -20.27 0.48
N ALA A 549 10.54 -19.01 0.18
CA ALA A 549 11.02 -18.60 -1.14
C ALA A 549 12.40 -19.22 -1.47
N GLN A 550 13.32 -19.23 -0.50
CA GLN A 550 14.62 -19.91 -0.62
C GLN A 550 14.46 -21.42 -0.77
N ILE A 551 13.61 -22.05 0.05
CA ILE A 551 13.31 -23.49 -0.01
C ILE A 551 12.73 -23.86 -1.39
N ASN A 552 11.83 -23.03 -1.93
CA ASN A 552 11.24 -23.23 -3.25
C ASN A 552 12.29 -23.10 -4.37
N VAL A 553 13.17 -22.09 -4.34
CA VAL A 553 14.26 -21.96 -5.33
C VAL A 553 15.24 -23.14 -5.27
N LEU A 554 15.59 -23.63 -4.08
CA LEU A 554 16.43 -24.82 -3.92
C LEU A 554 15.74 -26.10 -4.44
N ARG A 555 14.45 -26.31 -4.09
CA ARG A 555 13.64 -27.41 -4.65
C ARG A 555 13.59 -27.36 -6.18
N ASN A 556 13.41 -26.17 -6.74
CA ASN A 556 13.39 -25.94 -8.19
C ASN A 556 14.74 -26.33 -8.81
N LYS A 557 15.86 -25.80 -8.30
CA LYS A 557 17.23 -26.19 -8.71
C LYS A 557 17.42 -27.71 -8.67
N ILE A 558 16.98 -28.37 -7.59
CA ILE A 558 17.05 -29.83 -7.40
C ILE A 558 16.26 -30.60 -8.48
N GLN A 559 14.97 -30.32 -8.65
CA GLN A 559 14.11 -31.07 -9.57
C GLN A 559 14.58 -30.91 -11.04
N ASN A 560 15.22 -29.78 -11.35
CA ASN A 560 15.72 -29.46 -12.68
C ASN A 560 17.05 -30.14 -13.00
N ASN A 561 17.88 -30.43 -11.99
CA ASN A 561 19.15 -31.14 -12.13
C ASN A 561 19.05 -32.62 -11.70
N ILE A 562 17.84 -33.18 -11.59
CA ILE A 562 17.59 -34.48 -10.94
C ILE A 562 18.19 -35.73 -11.64
N THR A 563 18.82 -35.54 -12.79
CA THR A 563 19.60 -36.57 -13.52
C THR A 563 21.12 -36.37 -13.43
N ASP A 564 21.59 -35.25 -12.90
CA ASP A 564 23.00 -34.92 -12.70
C ASP A 564 23.32 -35.01 -11.21
N SER A 565 24.09 -36.02 -10.81
CA SER A 565 24.39 -36.26 -9.39
C SER A 565 25.38 -35.26 -8.81
N ASP A 566 26.20 -34.61 -9.62
CA ASP A 566 27.25 -33.71 -9.15
C ASP A 566 26.67 -32.31 -8.97
N ALA A 567 25.89 -31.83 -9.94
CA ALA A 567 25.06 -30.63 -9.79
C ALA A 567 24.09 -30.75 -8.60
N LEU A 568 23.46 -31.92 -8.42
CA LEU A 568 22.55 -32.17 -7.29
C LEU A 568 23.24 -32.07 -5.92
N ASN A 569 24.46 -32.57 -5.79
CA ASN A 569 25.23 -32.41 -4.54
C ASN A 569 25.65 -30.96 -4.32
N ASN A 570 26.12 -30.26 -5.36
CA ASN A 570 26.48 -28.84 -5.26
C ASN A 570 25.30 -27.96 -4.80
N ILE A 571 24.07 -28.25 -5.25
CA ILE A 571 22.85 -27.52 -4.81
C ILE A 571 22.49 -27.83 -3.35
N ILE A 572 22.82 -29.04 -2.86
CA ILE A 572 22.61 -29.40 -1.45
C ILE A 572 23.63 -28.66 -0.56
N ASP A 573 24.87 -28.55 -1.00
CA ASP A 573 25.92 -27.81 -0.29
C ASP A 573 25.66 -26.29 -0.33
N GLU A 574 25.15 -25.76 -1.45
CA GLU A 574 24.61 -24.38 -1.56
C GLU A 574 23.48 -24.14 -0.55
N GLY A 575 22.48 -25.02 -0.49
CA GLY A 575 21.34 -24.88 0.40
C GLY A 575 21.70 -24.95 1.89
N ASN A 576 22.66 -25.80 2.26
CA ASN A 576 23.21 -25.83 3.62
C ASN A 576 24.00 -24.56 3.95
N SER A 577 24.82 -24.07 3.02
CA SER A 577 25.58 -22.82 3.20
C SER A 577 24.66 -21.60 3.35
N LEU A 578 23.58 -21.55 2.56
CA LEU A 578 22.53 -20.52 2.67
C LEU A 578 21.78 -20.59 4.02
N ASN A 579 21.52 -21.80 4.54
CA ASN A 579 20.88 -21.97 5.86
C ASN A 579 21.77 -21.42 6.99
N ASP A 580 23.08 -21.64 6.91
CA ASP A 580 24.03 -21.16 7.92
C ASP A 580 24.27 -19.65 7.79
N ALA A 581 24.23 -19.09 6.58
CA ALA A 581 24.18 -17.64 6.36
C ALA A 581 22.89 -17.02 6.94
N MET A 582 21.72 -17.65 6.71
CA MET A 582 20.43 -17.21 7.27
C MET A 582 20.40 -17.29 8.81
N LYS A 583 21.09 -18.28 9.41
CA LYS A 583 21.29 -18.32 10.86
C LYS A 583 22.06 -17.09 11.37
N ASN A 584 23.14 -16.72 10.69
CA ASN A 584 23.93 -15.55 11.05
C ASN A 584 23.12 -14.25 10.91
N LEU A 585 22.37 -14.10 9.81
CA LEU A 585 21.46 -12.97 9.59
C LEU A 585 20.40 -12.86 10.68
N GLY A 586 19.77 -13.98 11.04
CA GLY A 586 18.79 -14.03 12.14
C GLY A 586 19.42 -13.62 13.48
N ASN A 587 20.58 -14.18 13.81
CA ASN A 587 21.34 -13.83 15.03
C ASN A 587 21.70 -12.32 15.10
N SER A 588 21.78 -11.60 13.98
CA SER A 588 21.97 -10.14 13.98
C SER A 588 20.71 -9.33 14.36
N ILE A 589 19.52 -9.92 14.43
CA ILE A 589 18.29 -9.19 14.81
C ILE A 589 17.53 -9.79 16.01
N GLY A 590 17.80 -11.06 16.37
CA GLY A 590 17.25 -11.72 17.56
C GLY A 590 17.67 -13.19 17.62
N GLN A 591 17.93 -13.73 18.82
CA GLN A 591 18.61 -15.03 19.01
C GLN A 591 18.03 -16.21 18.22
N TYR A 592 18.93 -16.99 17.60
CA TYR A 592 18.65 -18.25 16.90
C TYR A 592 19.52 -19.44 17.35
N ASP A 593 20.28 -19.32 18.45
CA ASP A 593 21.05 -20.44 19.02
C ASP A 593 21.20 -20.45 20.55
N SER A 594 21.65 -21.61 21.05
CA SER A 594 22.01 -21.92 22.43
C SER A 594 23.38 -21.38 22.87
N ASP A 595 24.19 -20.91 21.94
CA ASP A 595 25.62 -20.67 22.12
C ASP A 595 25.90 -19.20 22.48
N GLY A 596 24.89 -18.34 22.31
CA GLY A 596 24.79 -17.04 22.97
C GLY A 596 25.72 -15.97 22.41
N LYS A 597 26.27 -16.14 21.20
CA LYS A 597 27.25 -15.22 20.62
C LYS A 597 26.74 -13.79 20.38
N PHE A 598 25.42 -13.61 20.26
CA PHE A 598 24.78 -12.34 19.86
C PHE A 598 23.55 -11.99 20.73
N THR A 599 23.54 -12.36 22.02
CA THR A 599 22.41 -12.12 22.95
C THR A 599 21.89 -10.68 22.95
N ASP A 600 22.79 -9.72 22.80
CA ASP A 600 22.53 -8.31 23.06
C ASP A 600 22.02 -7.55 21.82
N HIS A 601 21.91 -8.23 20.66
CA HIS A 601 21.57 -7.62 19.37
C HIS A 601 20.05 -7.62 19.06
N LYS A 602 19.18 -8.10 19.96
CA LYS A 602 17.72 -8.07 19.71
C LYS A 602 17.26 -6.64 19.42
N VAL A 603 16.55 -6.43 18.30
CA VAL A 603 16.10 -5.08 17.84
C VAL A 603 15.44 -4.25 18.97
N ASP A 604 14.51 -4.83 19.73
CA ASP A 604 13.86 -4.13 20.87
C ASP A 604 14.87 -3.69 21.94
N THR A 605 15.86 -4.54 22.22
CA THR A 605 16.88 -4.30 23.25
C THR A 605 17.87 -3.24 22.78
N THR A 606 18.32 -3.31 21.53
CA THR A 606 19.09 -2.25 20.88
C THR A 606 18.34 -0.93 20.96
N LYS A 607 17.08 -0.88 20.50
CA LYS A 607 16.28 0.36 20.45
C LYS A 607 15.91 0.89 21.84
N ALA A 608 15.79 0.05 22.87
CA ALA A 608 15.59 0.48 24.25
C ALA A 608 16.87 1.00 24.94
N SER A 609 18.06 0.67 24.42
CA SER A 609 19.34 0.99 25.06
C SER A 609 19.85 2.41 24.75
N ASP A 610 20.64 2.96 25.69
CA ASP A 610 21.24 4.30 25.58
C ASP A 610 21.99 4.52 24.25
N ARG A 611 22.63 3.46 23.71
CA ARG A 611 23.41 3.53 22.47
C ARG A 611 22.60 3.87 21.23
N TYR A 612 21.31 3.53 21.20
CA TYR A 612 20.38 3.93 20.14
C TYR A 612 19.59 5.17 20.56
N GLN A 613 19.13 5.25 21.80
CA GLN A 613 18.33 6.39 22.27
C GLN A 613 19.08 7.72 22.10
N TYR A 614 20.35 7.77 22.48
CA TYR A 614 21.21 8.96 22.44
C TYR A 614 22.23 8.95 21.28
N ALA A 615 22.09 8.07 20.28
CA ALA A 615 22.89 8.16 19.05
C ALA A 615 22.46 9.34 18.17
N ASP A 616 23.38 9.75 17.30
CA ASP A 616 23.12 10.69 16.21
C ASP A 616 22.00 10.20 15.26
N SER A 617 21.25 11.13 14.68
CA SER A 617 20.09 10.82 13.82
C SER A 617 20.45 9.96 12.62
N ASP A 618 21.61 10.19 12.02
CA ASP A 618 22.01 9.51 10.78
C ASP A 618 22.43 8.07 11.08
N LYS A 619 23.01 7.84 12.27
CA LYS A 619 23.36 6.50 12.78
C LYS A 619 22.12 5.68 13.15
N LYS A 620 21.12 6.31 13.77
CA LYS A 620 19.83 5.68 14.07
C LYS A 620 19.12 5.30 12.77
N SER A 621 19.02 6.25 11.84
CA SER A 621 18.49 6.04 10.49
C SER A 621 19.20 4.92 9.74
N ALA A 622 20.54 4.84 9.82
CA ALA A 622 21.31 3.77 9.20
C ALA A 622 21.02 2.39 9.81
N TYR A 623 20.90 2.29 11.14
CA TYR A 623 20.47 1.06 11.81
C TYR A 623 19.04 0.67 11.44
N ASP A 624 18.09 1.61 11.56
CA ASP A 624 16.69 1.38 11.20
C ASP A 624 16.53 0.92 9.74
N THR A 625 17.27 1.54 8.80
CA THR A 625 17.28 1.16 7.37
C THR A 625 17.86 -0.25 7.15
N ALA A 626 18.90 -0.63 7.89
CA ALA A 626 19.49 -1.96 7.80
C ALA A 626 18.54 -3.02 8.38
N THR A 627 17.99 -2.80 9.58
CA THR A 627 17.02 -3.69 10.22
C THR A 627 15.76 -3.87 9.35
N ASP A 628 15.26 -2.80 8.73
CA ASP A 628 14.13 -2.88 7.79
C ASP A 628 14.49 -3.68 6.54
N ALA A 629 15.71 -3.54 5.99
CA ALA A 629 16.18 -4.34 4.86
C ALA A 629 16.26 -5.85 5.23
N VAL A 630 16.76 -6.19 6.41
CA VAL A 630 16.75 -7.57 6.94
C VAL A 630 15.32 -8.09 7.10
N SER A 631 14.41 -7.26 7.61
CA SER A 631 13.01 -7.63 7.91
C SER A 631 12.21 -8.05 6.67
N ASN A 632 12.63 -7.66 5.46
CA ASN A 632 12.04 -8.12 4.20
C ASN A 632 12.40 -9.59 3.86
N ILE A 633 13.55 -10.08 4.33
CA ILE A 633 14.05 -11.44 4.05
C ILE A 633 13.62 -12.42 5.15
N ILE A 634 13.59 -11.95 6.40
CA ILE A 634 13.34 -12.76 7.59
C ILE A 634 12.49 -11.99 8.60
N SER A 635 11.43 -12.61 9.09
CA SER A 635 10.69 -12.14 10.28
C SER A 635 10.89 -13.14 11.41
N VAL A 636 11.21 -12.65 12.61
CA VAL A 636 11.41 -13.45 13.83
C VAL A 636 10.12 -13.42 14.65
N LYS A 637 9.68 -14.58 15.17
CA LYS A 637 8.56 -14.65 16.12
C LYS A 637 9.05 -14.43 17.56
N ASP A 638 8.12 -14.18 18.48
CA ASP A 638 8.41 -14.03 19.92
C ASP A 638 9.14 -15.23 20.56
N ASP A 639 9.03 -16.41 19.94
CA ASP A 639 9.71 -17.65 20.36
C ASP A 639 11.14 -17.83 19.78
N GLY A 640 11.64 -16.86 19.00
CA GLY A 640 12.94 -16.93 18.34
C GLY A 640 12.96 -17.80 17.08
N THR A 641 11.81 -18.19 16.50
CA THR A 641 11.76 -18.97 15.26
C THR A 641 11.45 -18.13 14.02
N VAL A 642 11.95 -18.58 12.86
CA VAL A 642 11.68 -17.93 11.56
C VAL A 642 10.20 -18.05 11.21
N ASP A 643 9.56 -16.94 10.86
CA ASP A 643 8.33 -16.95 10.10
C ASP A 643 8.63 -17.09 8.61
N LYS A 644 8.68 -18.35 8.16
CA LYS A 644 9.07 -18.73 6.79
C LYS A 644 8.11 -18.23 5.73
N SER A 645 6.90 -17.85 6.14
CA SER A 645 5.76 -17.55 5.27
C SER A 645 5.78 -16.19 4.58
N LYS A 646 6.69 -15.29 4.98
CA LYS A 646 6.69 -13.86 4.59
C LYS A 646 7.96 -13.37 3.89
N GLY A 647 9.09 -14.04 4.11
CA GLY A 647 10.38 -13.60 3.59
C GLY A 647 10.47 -13.64 2.07
N THR A 648 11.06 -12.61 1.46
CA THR A 648 11.41 -12.62 0.03
C THR A 648 12.65 -13.49 -0.24
N TYR A 649 12.88 -13.84 -1.50
CA TYR A 649 14.09 -14.58 -1.89
C TYR A 649 15.33 -13.69 -1.76
N ALA A 650 16.34 -14.20 -1.05
CA ALA A 650 17.72 -13.70 -1.07
C ALA A 650 18.67 -14.89 -1.21
N ASP A 651 19.71 -14.73 -2.03
CA ASP A 651 20.82 -15.69 -2.15
C ASP A 651 21.86 -15.49 -1.04
N GLN A 652 22.86 -16.38 -1.00
CA GLN A 652 23.86 -16.40 0.09
C GLN A 652 24.64 -15.07 0.16
N ALA A 653 25.08 -14.53 -0.97
CA ALA A 653 25.84 -13.28 -0.99
C ALA A 653 24.99 -12.09 -0.53
N THR A 654 23.69 -12.07 -0.87
CA THR A 654 22.74 -11.07 -0.39
C THR A 654 22.51 -11.17 1.12
N VAL A 655 22.35 -12.39 1.65
CA VAL A 655 22.18 -12.67 3.09
C VAL A 655 23.44 -12.31 3.88
N GLU A 656 24.63 -12.66 3.38
CA GLU A 656 25.92 -12.29 3.98
C GLU A 656 26.10 -10.76 3.99
N LYS A 657 25.82 -10.08 2.87
CA LYS A 657 25.89 -8.61 2.80
C LYS A 657 24.94 -7.92 3.77
N LEU A 658 23.69 -8.38 3.89
CA LEU A 658 22.72 -7.85 4.86
C LEU A 658 23.19 -8.09 6.30
N THR A 659 23.83 -9.23 6.57
CA THR A 659 24.42 -9.56 7.88
C THR A 659 25.55 -8.57 8.23
N ASP A 660 26.43 -8.28 7.27
CA ASP A 660 27.53 -7.31 7.46
C ASP A 660 27.02 -5.87 7.62
N ASP A 661 26.04 -5.44 6.82
CA ASP A 661 25.48 -4.09 6.91
C ASP A 661 24.76 -3.84 8.25
N GLU A 662 23.95 -4.79 8.74
CA GLU A 662 23.27 -4.71 10.05
C GLU A 662 24.28 -4.66 11.21
N ASN A 663 25.23 -5.60 11.23
CA ASN A 663 26.27 -5.65 12.27
C ASN A 663 27.14 -4.37 12.28
N LYS A 664 27.42 -3.80 11.11
CA LYS A 664 28.16 -2.54 10.97
C LYS A 664 27.35 -1.33 11.42
N ALA A 665 26.07 -1.25 11.07
CA ALA A 665 25.19 -0.17 11.50
C ALA A 665 25.00 -0.17 13.02
N TRP A 666 24.74 -1.34 13.62
CA TRP A 666 24.70 -1.51 15.07
C TRP A 666 26.02 -1.16 15.76
N SER A 667 27.15 -1.59 15.20
CA SER A 667 28.48 -1.29 15.74
C SER A 667 28.79 0.22 15.72
N ALA A 668 28.20 0.98 14.80
CA ALA A 668 28.33 2.43 14.72
C ALA A 668 27.50 3.20 15.77
N LEU A 669 26.50 2.56 16.39
CA LEU A 669 25.68 3.13 17.47
C LEU A 669 26.53 3.34 18.73
N ASP A 670 26.88 4.58 19.01
CA ASP A 670 27.76 5.04 20.10
C ASP A 670 27.08 6.06 21.02
N GLY A 671 25.73 6.07 21.05
CA GLY A 671 24.96 6.94 21.94
C GLY A 671 25.38 6.77 23.40
N VAL A 672 25.74 7.89 24.04
CA VAL A 672 26.00 7.94 25.48
C VAL A 672 24.94 8.82 26.09
N LYS A 673 24.26 8.31 27.11
CA LYS A 673 23.31 9.11 27.89
C LYS A 673 24.06 10.30 28.53
N PRO A 674 23.69 11.55 28.21
CA PRO A 674 24.31 12.71 28.84
C PRO A 674 23.96 12.74 30.33
N LYS A 675 24.89 13.23 31.16
CA LYS A 675 24.69 13.29 32.61
C LYS A 675 23.62 14.31 32.98
N ASP A 676 23.02 14.15 34.15
CA ASP A 676 22.01 15.08 34.65
C ASP A 676 22.58 16.52 34.73
N ASN A 677 23.85 16.69 35.13
CA ASN A 677 24.51 18.00 35.16
C ASN A 677 25.03 18.51 33.80
N GLU A 678 24.94 17.71 32.73
CA GLU A 678 25.27 18.13 31.35
C GLU A 678 24.01 18.63 30.61
N VAL A 679 22.82 18.24 31.05
CA VAL A 679 21.52 18.69 30.48
C VAL A 679 20.81 19.75 31.34
N ASN A 680 21.14 19.86 32.62
CA ASN A 680 20.62 20.90 33.50
C ASN A 680 21.52 22.16 33.49
N SER A 681 20.98 23.29 33.94
CA SER A 681 21.73 24.55 34.07
C SER A 681 21.12 25.39 35.20
N PRO A 682 21.50 25.14 36.46
CA PRO A 682 20.92 25.81 37.62
C PRO A 682 21.39 27.27 37.76
N ILE A 683 20.45 28.19 37.95
CA ILE A 683 20.69 29.63 37.97
C ILE A 683 20.59 30.15 39.41
N GLY A 684 21.70 30.65 39.95
CA GLY A 684 21.75 31.26 41.27
C GLY A 684 20.88 32.51 41.39
N GLY A 685 20.25 32.68 42.55
CA GLY A 685 19.34 33.78 42.86
C GLY A 685 19.78 34.59 44.08
N THR A 686 18.83 35.32 44.66
CA THR A 686 19.02 36.03 45.94
C THR A 686 17.92 35.64 46.92
N ILE A 687 18.31 35.17 48.11
CA ILE A 687 17.41 35.01 49.26
C ILE A 687 17.69 36.10 50.31
N THR A 688 16.68 36.45 51.09
CA THR A 688 16.80 37.39 52.22
C THR A 688 16.39 36.67 53.50
N ILE A 689 17.24 36.74 54.53
CA ILE A 689 17.07 36.06 55.82
C ILE A 689 17.37 37.03 56.96
N GLU A 690 16.88 36.72 58.16
CA GLU A 690 17.24 37.47 59.36
C GLU A 690 18.61 37.04 59.93
N LYS A 691 19.28 37.97 60.60
CA LYS A 691 20.53 37.75 61.34
C LYS A 691 20.43 36.55 62.30
N GLY A 692 21.34 35.59 62.14
CA GLY A 692 21.39 34.36 62.94
C GLY A 692 20.45 33.24 62.49
N HIS A 693 19.70 33.42 61.39
CA HIS A 693 18.95 32.32 60.75
C HIS A 693 19.89 31.19 60.34
N THR A 694 19.49 29.95 60.60
CA THR A 694 20.29 28.75 60.26
C THR A 694 19.87 28.23 58.90
N LEU A 695 20.75 28.42 57.90
CA LEU A 695 20.50 28.04 56.51
C LEU A 695 20.33 26.52 56.34
N ASP A 696 19.23 26.10 55.72
CA ASP A 696 18.88 24.69 55.48
C ASP A 696 18.81 24.31 53.98
N SER A 697 18.39 23.08 53.67
CA SER A 697 18.17 22.62 52.29
C SER A 697 17.00 23.32 51.58
N THR A 698 16.04 23.85 52.32
CA THR A 698 14.91 24.64 51.80
C THR A 698 15.40 25.99 51.32
N ASP A 699 16.25 26.66 52.09
CA ASP A 699 16.94 27.89 51.70
C ASP A 699 17.85 27.66 50.49
N ALA A 700 18.61 26.57 50.49
CA ALA A 700 19.46 26.19 49.35
C ALA A 700 18.63 26.02 48.06
N ALA A 701 17.48 25.34 48.15
CA ALA A 701 16.56 25.19 47.03
C ALA A 701 15.95 26.55 46.61
N ASN A 702 15.57 27.39 47.57
CA ASN A 702 15.00 28.73 47.30
C ASN A 702 16.01 29.70 46.69
N ALA A 703 17.31 29.49 46.89
CA ALA A 703 18.37 30.28 46.28
C ALA A 703 18.68 29.87 44.82
N ILE A 704 18.02 28.85 44.26
CA ILE A 704 18.08 28.49 42.84
C ILE A 704 16.82 29.00 42.12
N THR A 705 16.98 30.02 41.29
CA THR A 705 15.88 30.78 40.66
C THR A 705 15.04 29.90 39.73
N ASN A 706 15.68 29.03 38.95
CA ASN A 706 15.01 28.15 37.98
C ASN A 706 14.76 26.73 38.51
N LYS A 707 14.70 26.53 39.84
CA LYS A 707 14.58 25.18 40.45
C LYS A 707 13.46 24.30 39.89
N GLY A 708 12.36 24.91 39.43
CA GLY A 708 11.21 24.21 38.84
C GLY A 708 11.38 23.78 37.37
N SER A 709 12.45 24.18 36.69
CA SER A 709 12.80 23.69 35.34
C SER A 709 13.95 22.68 35.34
N LEU A 710 14.50 22.34 36.51
CA LEU A 710 15.57 21.36 36.65
C LEU A 710 14.97 19.95 36.77
N THR A 711 15.57 19.00 36.08
CA THR A 711 15.14 17.60 36.02
C THR A 711 16.07 16.71 36.84
N ASN A 712 15.57 15.57 37.30
CA ASN A 712 16.32 14.54 38.04
C ASN A 712 17.04 15.04 39.32
N VAL A 713 16.73 16.23 39.84
CA VAL A 713 17.35 16.76 41.07
C VAL A 713 17.01 15.88 42.27
N LYS A 714 18.05 15.51 43.02
CA LYS A 714 17.99 14.63 44.20
C LYS A 714 18.04 15.41 45.51
N SER A 715 18.80 16.50 45.57
CA SER A 715 18.91 17.36 46.76
C SER A 715 19.59 18.70 46.48
N TYR A 716 19.18 19.74 47.21
CA TYR A 716 19.91 21.01 47.34
C TYR A 716 20.62 21.08 48.69
N SER A 717 21.84 21.59 48.73
CA SER A 717 22.63 21.73 49.96
C SER A 717 23.62 22.89 49.87
N TRP A 718 24.10 23.40 51.02
CA TRP A 718 25.09 24.47 51.05
C TRP A 718 26.53 23.93 50.96
N SER A 719 27.39 24.66 50.26
CA SER A 719 28.84 24.43 50.27
C SER A 719 29.42 24.92 51.60
N GLY A 720 29.47 24.01 52.58
CA GLY A 720 29.87 24.32 53.97
C GLY A 720 28.74 24.97 54.78
N THR A 721 29.11 25.81 55.76
CA THR A 721 28.17 26.50 56.66
C THR A 721 28.41 28.01 56.60
N PRO A 722 27.58 28.78 55.88
CA PRO A 722 27.77 30.23 55.76
C PRO A 722 27.49 30.97 57.08
N ASP A 723 28.33 31.96 57.43
CA ASP A 723 28.16 32.78 58.65
C ASP A 723 27.02 33.80 58.48
N THR A 724 25.88 33.55 59.15
CA THR A 724 24.71 34.44 59.16
C THR A 724 24.66 35.38 60.38
N SER A 725 25.69 35.39 61.25
CA SER A 725 25.69 36.12 62.52
C SER A 725 25.74 37.65 62.40
N LYS A 726 26.07 38.17 61.20
CA LYS A 726 26.29 39.60 60.93
C LYS A 726 25.41 40.07 59.76
N PRO A 727 24.70 41.20 59.89
CA PRO A 727 23.98 41.81 58.77
C PRO A 727 24.91 42.18 57.61
N GLY A 728 24.43 42.01 56.38
CA GLY A 728 25.23 42.24 55.17
C GLY A 728 24.74 41.44 53.97
N SER A 729 25.66 41.19 53.03
CA SER A 729 25.43 40.31 51.89
C SER A 729 26.61 39.36 51.77
N ILE A 730 26.34 38.06 51.66
CA ILE A 730 27.34 37.01 51.47
C ILE A 730 27.04 36.23 50.19
N SER A 731 28.07 35.62 49.59
CA SER A 731 27.96 34.86 48.34
C SER A 731 28.44 33.42 48.50
N PRO A 732 27.70 32.56 49.23
CA PRO A 732 27.96 31.13 49.33
C PRO A 732 27.56 30.39 48.04
N GLU A 733 27.99 29.14 47.91
CA GLU A 733 27.55 28.24 46.85
C GLU A 733 26.46 27.28 47.34
N VAL A 734 25.49 27.00 46.48
CA VAL A 734 24.55 25.87 46.58
C VAL A 734 25.06 24.73 45.72
N ILE A 735 25.18 23.55 46.31
CA ILE A 735 25.42 22.29 45.61
C ILE A 735 24.06 21.72 45.21
N VAL A 736 23.76 21.73 43.91
CA VAL A 736 22.60 21.06 43.31
C VAL A 736 23.05 19.65 42.93
N LYS A 737 22.50 18.62 43.57
CA LYS A 737 22.88 17.22 43.31
C LYS A 737 21.76 16.48 42.58
N TYR A 738 22.11 15.72 41.55
CA TYR A 738 21.19 15.00 40.70
C TYR A 738 21.10 13.50 41.03
N SER A 739 20.28 12.76 40.27
CA SER A 739 19.92 11.37 40.56
C SER A 739 20.97 10.38 40.09
N ASP A 740 21.63 10.66 38.96
CA ASP A 740 22.82 9.93 38.48
C ASP A 740 24.03 10.06 39.43
N GLY A 741 24.00 11.03 40.35
CA GLY A 741 25.04 11.28 41.35
C GLY A 741 25.94 12.48 41.06
N THR A 742 25.84 13.09 39.87
CA THR A 742 26.50 14.34 39.50
C THR A 742 25.96 15.54 40.29
N ALA A 743 26.66 16.67 40.22
CA ALA A 743 26.26 17.90 40.90
C ALA A 743 26.85 19.15 40.24
N ASP A 744 26.17 20.28 40.43
CA ASP A 744 26.66 21.62 40.09
C ASP A 744 26.86 22.45 41.37
N ASN A 745 27.93 23.24 41.40
CA ASN A 745 28.15 24.28 42.41
C ASN A 745 27.72 25.63 41.84
N VAL A 746 26.74 26.26 42.49
CA VAL A 746 26.07 27.47 42.00
C VAL A 746 26.28 28.62 42.99
N PRO A 747 27.00 29.70 42.63
CA PRO A 747 27.11 30.87 43.50
C PRO A 747 25.75 31.57 43.59
N VAL A 748 25.31 31.87 44.82
CA VAL A 748 24.06 32.59 45.09
C VAL A 748 24.33 33.79 46.00
N THR A 749 23.33 34.65 46.20
CA THR A 749 23.43 35.76 47.16
C THR A 749 22.50 35.53 48.35
N VAL A 750 23.04 35.62 49.56
CA VAL A 750 22.25 35.60 50.80
C VAL A 750 22.37 36.98 51.46
N LYS A 751 21.25 37.70 51.52
CA LYS A 751 21.14 39.02 52.14
C LYS A 751 20.65 38.86 53.58
N ILE A 752 21.47 39.25 54.54
CA ILE A 752 21.19 39.13 55.97
C ILE A 752 20.69 40.48 56.47
N THR A 753 19.42 40.59 56.85
CA THR A 753 18.85 41.81 57.44
C THR A 753 19.37 42.03 58.86
N GLY A 754 19.55 43.29 59.23
CA GLY A 754 19.97 43.70 60.57
C GLY A 754 18.83 44.32 61.36
N ASP A 755 18.98 44.30 62.69
CA ASP A 755 17.94 44.68 63.64
C ASP A 755 17.42 46.13 63.41
N ALA A 756 18.28 47.02 62.88
CA ALA A 756 17.91 48.40 62.52
C ALA A 756 16.81 48.54 61.45
N ASN A 757 16.50 47.48 60.69
CA ASN A 757 15.35 47.45 59.78
C ASN A 757 14.03 47.12 60.52
N ASN A 758 14.11 46.48 61.68
CA ASN A 758 12.97 45.94 62.42
C ASN A 758 12.62 46.82 63.65
N TYR A 759 13.51 47.72 64.07
CA TYR A 759 13.33 48.59 65.25
C TYR A 759 13.67 50.06 64.94
N ASN A 760 12.74 50.97 65.25
CA ASN A 760 12.89 52.41 65.06
C ASN A 760 13.01 53.14 66.42
N PRO A 761 14.17 53.72 66.78
CA PRO A 761 14.35 54.43 68.05
C PRO A 761 13.64 55.79 68.07
N GLU A 762 12.94 56.11 69.16
CA GLU A 762 12.18 57.35 69.33
C GLU A 762 12.85 58.33 70.30
N GLY A 763 13.33 59.46 69.80
CA GLY A 763 13.91 60.52 70.63
C GLY A 763 12.92 61.18 71.61
N GLY A 764 13.40 61.50 72.80
CA GLY A 764 12.67 62.17 73.88
C GLY A 764 13.44 63.36 74.48
N GLU A 765 13.03 63.78 75.68
CA GLU A 765 13.65 64.85 76.44
C GLU A 765 13.93 64.36 77.87
N ILE A 766 15.10 64.70 78.40
CA ILE A 766 15.57 64.36 79.75
C ILE A 766 15.86 65.63 80.54
N THR A 767 15.79 65.55 81.87
CA THR A 767 16.18 66.64 82.77
C THR A 767 17.38 66.22 83.61
N VAL A 768 18.53 66.84 83.39
CA VAL A 768 19.77 66.59 84.14
C VAL A 768 20.14 67.77 85.04
N ASN A 769 20.86 67.50 86.13
CA ASN A 769 21.38 68.53 87.03
C ASN A 769 22.51 69.34 86.36
N ARG A 770 22.75 70.58 86.83
CA ARG A 770 23.87 71.39 86.33
C ARG A 770 25.22 70.71 86.58
N ASN A 771 26.10 70.79 85.58
CA ASN A 771 27.39 70.10 85.50
C ASN A 771 27.32 68.56 85.43
N THR A 772 26.14 67.96 85.21
CA THR A 772 26.06 66.50 84.90
C THR A 772 26.84 66.22 83.61
N LYS A 773 27.77 65.27 83.66
CA LYS A 773 28.52 64.84 82.48
C LYS A 773 27.68 63.82 81.71
N LEU A 774 27.04 64.27 80.63
CA LEU A 774 26.26 63.43 79.73
C LEU A 774 27.11 62.27 79.17
N GLY A 775 26.57 61.06 79.20
CA GLY A 775 27.18 59.84 78.70
C GLY A 775 26.13 58.87 78.15
N PRO A 776 26.47 57.56 78.05
CA PRO A 776 25.57 56.54 77.51
C PRO A 776 24.25 56.38 78.27
N THR A 777 24.26 56.51 79.60
CA THR A 777 23.06 56.38 80.44
C THR A 777 22.04 57.46 80.10
N GLU A 778 22.47 58.72 80.03
CA GLU A 778 21.60 59.84 79.67
C GLU A 778 21.16 59.76 78.19
N ALA A 779 21.99 59.16 77.32
CA ALA A 779 21.60 58.89 75.93
C ALA A 779 20.54 57.77 75.82
N GLU A 780 20.53 56.78 76.73
CA GLU A 780 19.48 55.76 76.82
C GLU A 780 18.17 56.36 77.33
N GLU A 781 18.22 57.16 78.39
CA GLU A 781 17.05 57.90 78.91
C GLU A 781 16.44 58.85 77.86
N ALA A 782 17.25 59.35 76.92
CA ALA A 782 16.80 60.19 75.81
C ALA A 782 16.12 59.43 74.67
N ILE A 783 16.07 58.09 74.68
CA ILE A 783 15.30 57.27 73.73
C ILE A 783 14.09 56.67 74.43
N LYS A 784 12.90 57.23 74.18
CA LYS A 784 11.63 56.88 74.85
C LYS A 784 11.33 55.38 74.85
N ASN A 785 11.68 54.72 73.76
CA ASN A 785 11.39 53.31 73.51
C ASN A 785 12.63 52.41 73.66
N ALA A 786 13.68 52.87 74.34
CA ALA A 786 14.92 52.11 74.60
C ALA A 786 14.65 50.68 75.12
N GLN A 787 13.71 50.54 76.06
CA GLN A 787 13.33 49.26 76.67
C GLN A 787 12.59 48.30 75.72
N SER A 788 12.25 48.73 74.50
CA SER A 788 11.70 47.88 73.43
C SER A 788 12.70 47.59 72.29
N LEU A 789 13.91 48.16 72.35
CA LEU A 789 14.99 47.84 71.43
C LEU A 789 15.71 46.54 71.87
N PRO A 790 16.43 45.84 70.97
CA PRO A 790 17.11 44.59 71.30
C PRO A 790 18.06 44.70 72.50
N LYS A 791 18.06 43.68 73.36
CA LYS A 791 18.94 43.63 74.53
C LYS A 791 20.41 43.63 74.10
N GLY A 792 21.13 44.71 74.43
CA GLY A 792 22.49 44.96 73.97
C GLY A 792 22.63 46.14 73.00
N THR A 793 21.53 46.81 72.62
CA THR A 793 21.60 48.15 72.01
C THR A 793 22.39 49.10 72.90
N THR A 794 23.31 49.85 72.29
CA THR A 794 24.16 50.84 72.96
C THR A 794 23.74 52.25 72.58
N TYR A 795 23.68 53.14 73.57
CA TYR A 795 23.20 54.52 73.39
C TYR A 795 24.36 55.52 73.51
N SER A 796 24.35 56.55 72.67
CA SER A 796 25.36 57.61 72.66
C SER A 796 24.83 58.85 71.93
N TRP A 797 25.14 60.04 72.46
CA TRP A 797 24.84 61.33 71.83
C TRP A 797 25.59 61.52 70.50
N ALA A 798 24.94 62.08 69.48
CA ALA A 798 25.55 62.27 68.16
C ALA A 798 26.26 63.63 68.07
N GLY A 799 27.58 63.63 68.28
CA GLY A 799 28.45 64.77 67.99
C GLY A 799 29.58 64.94 69.00
N GLU A 800 30.72 65.47 68.53
CA GLU A 800 31.94 65.64 69.34
C GLU A 800 31.77 66.60 70.53
N LYS A 801 30.76 67.49 70.47
CA LYS A 801 30.47 68.48 71.51
C LYS A 801 29.10 68.23 72.14
N LEU A 802 29.13 67.49 73.25
CA LEU A 802 27.97 67.28 74.13
C LEU A 802 27.32 68.60 74.56
N PRO A 803 25.99 68.63 74.82
CA PRO A 803 25.31 69.78 75.38
C PRO A 803 25.98 70.31 76.65
N ASP A 804 26.22 71.63 76.70
CA ASP A 804 26.77 72.29 77.90
C ASP A 804 25.76 72.28 79.04
N THR A 805 26.00 71.44 80.05
CA THR A 805 25.22 71.35 81.29
C THR A 805 25.71 72.31 82.38
N SER A 806 26.79 73.06 82.18
CA SER A 806 27.29 74.02 83.20
C SER A 806 26.31 75.17 83.43
N THR A 807 25.48 75.48 82.43
CA THR A 807 24.43 76.51 82.45
C THR A 807 23.03 75.91 82.35
N SER A 808 22.11 76.35 83.22
CA SER A 808 20.72 75.89 83.25
C SER A 808 19.89 76.46 82.09
N GLY A 809 19.07 75.62 81.48
CA GLY A 809 18.15 75.94 80.38
C GLY A 809 18.00 74.73 79.47
N GLN A 810 16.92 74.67 78.69
CA GLN A 810 16.69 73.60 77.72
C GLN A 810 17.82 73.59 76.67
N LYS A 811 18.44 72.43 76.44
CA LYS A 811 19.51 72.25 75.43
C LYS A 811 19.03 71.20 74.44
N LYS A 812 19.06 71.51 73.14
CA LYS A 812 18.77 70.50 72.12
C LYS A 812 20.03 69.67 71.85
N ALA A 813 19.90 68.35 71.96
CA ALA A 813 20.86 67.37 71.49
C ALA A 813 20.35 66.69 70.21
N GLY A 814 21.21 65.88 69.59
CA GLY A 814 20.91 64.98 68.47
C GLY A 814 21.64 63.66 68.63
#